data_AF-A0A1Q8FLJ0-F1
#
_entry.id   AF-A0A1Q8FLJ0-F1
#
_cell.length_a   1.000
_cell.length_b   1.000
_cell.length_c   1.000
_cell.angle_alpha   90.00
_cell.angle_beta   90.00
_cell.angle_gamma   90.00
#
_symmetry.space_group_name_H-M   'P 1'
#
loop_
_entity.id
_entity.type
_entity.pdbx_description
1 polymer ?
#
loop_
_entity_poly.entity_id
_entity_poly.type
_entity_poly.pdbx_seq_one_letter_code
_entity_poly.pdbx_strand_id
1 'polypeptide(L)'
;MDGLTRHVTPVRAGIAVVITLGLLLLVLMGGGQAGRQRDLLALLRAAEADYAAPGLTVAEAAPELATPEAMLAFVRDRVWLQSYAGRGLSPDDVLVLRGGNSADQAILLAALLDVQGYPVRLQRADWPDADPVLGTVESDRRDSLSALYDALDVDEAAARQSALADASAIPANLRAELEQAEALLDTYLRVPIVNGVERANPDWVWVEYQVDGEWLVADPVFPHLARPRSASAYVDPGLTPIELALDLVTPGGSRQRLLDWAGRMADEPILRFLPAAQLGSFLDSAPGAVDVPAWRPVISGVGDPVAGRSFSTGGDLLPVPGEGPPDLAAGLPPAPAITQATLTGIDTADWPEVGLTVQTDTPDGAYWYAPHLRLMVDGAPVTPRILAQPRRAPQVVFITDVSPSMIDEGHLFSAGLLGRALVESMGRMESFVAVSAAGEPVLAAGNQLYFQRRDAVLAYNSGLVVRDGDDLPAALRLAAAEARGEVVFLVMTDGELGDAEAAFQAAVEALPGRVFGVVPESQTGRFQPVFDQVWALPPDDQPDATAASIRRAFGTQLEIRYTAPPGLADAIQSVELSLVEGGVAVDGAYPVPETTVLTSARLELQVMRGGQTLGGRRTLIELARDDSQEQLLGSRAIFSGGGQFALEALYRRYFAEWRVELETQLAPDAGTAGSLPAPVGPSLDALAAINGLVGQVDRLLGERASRLDPLVTLRSAVVDVHDAENADLVRGLDVLHDGHARHADGRVSPRLGLALAVAEAQVLGGPGVNAQMVDSDELVLINPDTAIPDAWPAAVGRTLANQGGSLLATADGRAGWLISRDGMLQARLFDPDAKGARARQAIAEFQRIRNMLTVLGITASGIGSPMGVSGAQLGGLVGILDTNLRLWCFSTVMLGFVTDAIETGELEADAQAQAAEGCEINPDDIYAEYFSAFGKGFITGAMGDRATDAVKGIAGGTLPAVTEALVNTEAGVLIEISGIGDPIGDAIRNAVHD
;
A
#
# COMPACT_ATOMS: atom_id res chain seq x y z
N MET A 1 47.66 5.65 1.28
CA MET A 1 46.50 6.55 1.13
C MET A 1 46.18 6.92 -0.33
N ASP A 2 46.75 6.26 -1.35
CA ASP A 2 46.46 6.54 -2.79
C ASP A 2 45.88 5.32 -3.55
N GLY A 3 44.98 4.56 -2.93
CA GLY A 3 44.58 3.23 -3.46
C GLY A 3 43.14 3.03 -3.95
N LEU A 4 42.20 3.97 -3.74
CA LEU A 4 40.77 3.65 -3.82
C LEU A 4 39.92 4.58 -4.72
N THR A 5 40.53 5.30 -5.67
CA THR A 5 39.83 6.25 -6.56
C THR A 5 39.36 5.69 -7.91
N ARG A 6 39.07 4.40 -8.02
CA ARG A 6 38.47 3.84 -9.25
C ARG A 6 37.22 3.05 -8.93
N HIS A 7 36.24 3.18 -9.82
CA HIS A 7 34.99 2.41 -9.93
C HIS A 7 33.73 3.04 -9.32
N VAL A 8 33.31 4.18 -9.87
CA VAL A 8 31.90 4.37 -10.26
C VAL A 8 31.91 5.11 -11.59
N THR A 9 31.65 4.43 -12.71
CA THR A 9 31.52 5.08 -14.02
C THR A 9 30.12 5.67 -14.18
N PRO A 10 30.00 6.98 -14.44
CA PRO A 10 28.73 7.72 -14.46
C PRO A 10 28.00 7.66 -15.82
N VAL A 11 27.93 6.46 -16.38
CA VAL A 11 27.14 6.09 -17.56
C VAL A 11 25.63 5.98 -17.20
N ARG A 12 25.28 6.04 -15.91
CA ARG A 12 24.08 5.41 -15.33
C ARG A 12 22.78 6.24 -15.32
N ALA A 13 22.83 7.57 -15.49
CA ALA A 13 21.63 8.43 -15.42
C ALA A 13 21.11 8.92 -16.78
N GLY A 14 21.99 9.04 -17.78
CA GLY A 14 21.64 9.56 -19.12
C GLY A 14 20.85 8.57 -19.97
N ILE A 15 20.96 7.27 -19.69
CA ILE A 15 20.26 6.22 -20.43
C ILE A 15 18.75 6.35 -20.25
N ALA A 16 18.28 6.56 -19.01
CA ALA A 16 16.85 6.57 -18.70
C ALA A 16 16.14 7.78 -19.33
N VAL A 17 16.66 8.99 -19.10
CA VAL A 17 16.06 10.24 -19.55
C VAL A 17 15.91 10.29 -21.07
N VAL A 18 16.95 9.86 -21.79
CA VAL A 18 16.95 9.95 -23.25
C VAL A 18 15.98 8.95 -23.87
N ILE A 19 15.92 7.74 -23.33
CA ILE A 19 15.06 6.70 -23.86
C ILE A 19 13.58 7.04 -23.54
N THR A 20 13.27 7.60 -22.36
CA THR A 20 11.92 8.11 -22.01
C THR A 20 11.48 9.24 -22.95
N LEU A 21 12.38 10.17 -23.30
CA LEU A 21 12.11 11.22 -24.29
C LEU A 21 11.85 10.65 -25.69
N GLY A 22 12.61 9.61 -26.08
CA GLY A 22 12.43 8.91 -27.35
C GLY A 22 11.05 8.26 -27.48
N LEU A 23 10.52 7.70 -26.38
CA LEU A 23 9.15 7.16 -26.33
C LEU A 23 8.08 8.25 -26.43
N LEU A 24 8.25 9.38 -25.73
CA LEU A 24 7.30 10.50 -25.81
C LEU A 24 7.21 11.03 -27.25
N LEU A 25 8.35 11.16 -27.93
CA LEU A 25 8.42 11.53 -29.34
C LEU A 25 7.79 10.47 -30.27
N LEU A 26 7.93 9.18 -29.95
CA LEU A 26 7.30 8.08 -30.68
C LEU A 26 5.78 8.04 -30.52
N VAL A 27 5.24 8.42 -29.36
CA VAL A 27 3.80 8.51 -29.08
C VAL A 27 3.15 9.64 -29.87
N LEU A 28 3.85 10.76 -30.05
CA LEU A 28 3.33 11.95 -30.72
C LEU A 28 3.30 11.87 -32.26
N MET A 29 4.01 10.91 -32.87
CA MET A 29 4.15 10.78 -34.32
C MET A 29 3.35 9.59 -34.90
N GLY A 30 2.02 9.71 -34.97
CA GLY A 30 1.12 8.67 -35.48
C GLY A 30 1.16 8.49 -37.00
N GLY A 31 1.41 7.25 -37.48
CA GLY A 31 1.19 6.87 -38.88
C GLY A 31 2.09 5.77 -39.48
N GLY A 32 3.23 5.44 -38.86
CA GLY A 32 4.17 4.40 -39.33
C GLY A 32 4.68 3.43 -38.25
N GLN A 33 4.00 3.40 -37.09
CA GLN A 33 4.53 2.94 -35.80
C GLN A 33 4.79 1.43 -35.66
N ALA A 34 3.97 0.54 -36.23
CA ALA A 34 4.03 -0.88 -35.88
C ALA A 34 5.34 -1.58 -36.29
N GLY A 35 5.97 -1.15 -37.39
CA GLY A 35 7.27 -1.66 -37.83
C GLY A 35 8.39 -1.22 -36.88
N ARG A 36 8.47 0.09 -36.60
CA ARG A 36 9.50 0.66 -35.72
C ARG A 36 9.36 0.19 -34.26
N GLN A 37 8.14 -0.03 -33.78
CA GLN A 37 7.88 -0.60 -32.46
C GLN A 37 8.31 -2.07 -32.37
N ARG A 38 8.12 -2.87 -33.43
CA ARG A 38 8.63 -4.27 -33.48
C ARG A 38 10.16 -4.31 -33.53
N ASP A 39 10.79 -3.41 -34.27
CA ASP A 39 12.25 -3.30 -34.32
C ASP A 39 12.81 -2.88 -32.94
N LEU A 40 12.18 -1.91 -32.28
CA LEU A 40 12.54 -1.50 -30.92
C LEU A 40 12.35 -2.64 -29.92
N LEU A 41 11.25 -3.40 -30.03
CA LEU A 41 11.01 -4.57 -29.19
C LEU A 41 12.11 -5.64 -29.34
N ALA A 42 12.58 -5.87 -30.58
CA ALA A 42 13.68 -6.78 -30.85
C ALA A 42 15.00 -6.29 -30.22
N LEU A 43 15.28 -4.98 -30.29
CA LEU A 43 16.45 -4.37 -29.68
C LEU A 43 16.40 -4.42 -28.14
N LEU A 44 15.23 -4.18 -27.54
CA LEU A 44 15.02 -4.31 -26.09
C LEU A 44 15.23 -5.75 -25.63
N ARG A 45 14.73 -6.75 -26.37
CA ARG A 45 14.98 -8.17 -26.09
C ARG A 45 16.47 -8.52 -26.19
N ALA A 46 17.16 -7.99 -27.19
CA ALA A 46 18.60 -8.20 -27.35
C ALA A 46 19.39 -7.56 -26.20
N ALA A 47 19.02 -6.34 -25.78
CA ALA A 47 19.63 -5.68 -24.64
C ALA A 47 19.36 -6.42 -23.33
N GLU A 48 18.12 -6.85 -23.09
CA GLU A 48 17.76 -7.69 -21.93
C GLU A 48 18.59 -8.98 -21.90
N ALA A 49 18.71 -9.68 -23.02
CA ALA A 49 19.50 -10.91 -23.14
C ALA A 49 21.00 -10.70 -22.88
N ASP A 50 21.58 -9.60 -23.39
CA ASP A 50 22.98 -9.27 -23.16
C ASP A 50 23.30 -9.02 -21.68
N TYR A 51 22.36 -8.40 -20.95
CA TYR A 51 22.49 -8.18 -19.51
C TYR A 51 22.03 -9.40 -18.68
N ALA A 52 21.29 -10.33 -19.27
CA ALA A 52 21.00 -11.64 -18.70
C ALA A 52 22.21 -12.57 -18.74
N ALA A 53 23.12 -12.42 -19.71
CA ALA A 53 24.32 -13.27 -19.84
C ALA A 53 25.11 -13.37 -18.51
N PRO A 54 25.47 -14.59 -18.05
CA PRO A 54 25.45 -15.86 -18.80
C PRO A 54 24.10 -16.61 -18.82
N GLY A 55 23.03 -16.08 -18.21
CA GLY A 55 21.73 -16.73 -18.13
C GLY A 55 20.90 -16.21 -16.95
N LEU A 56 19.60 -16.55 -16.94
CA LEU A 56 18.66 -16.22 -15.88
C LEU A 56 18.53 -17.31 -14.84
N THR A 57 18.92 -18.53 -15.18
CA THR A 57 18.96 -19.67 -14.28
C THR A 57 20.35 -20.29 -14.27
N VAL A 58 20.69 -21.01 -13.21
CA VAL A 58 21.94 -21.79 -13.11
C VAL A 58 22.06 -22.78 -14.28
N ALA A 59 20.94 -23.37 -14.71
CA ALA A 59 20.88 -24.32 -15.83
C ALA A 59 21.26 -23.67 -17.18
N GLU A 60 20.92 -22.40 -17.38
CA GLU A 60 21.31 -21.62 -18.55
C GLU A 60 22.76 -21.12 -18.44
N ALA A 61 23.15 -20.62 -17.26
CA ALA A 61 24.45 -20.00 -17.04
C ALA A 61 25.63 -20.98 -17.03
N ALA A 62 25.44 -22.18 -16.48
CA ALA A 62 26.53 -23.15 -16.35
C ALA A 62 27.13 -23.57 -17.71
N PRO A 63 26.33 -23.90 -18.75
CA PRO A 63 26.85 -24.19 -20.09
C PRO A 63 27.62 -23.02 -20.73
N GLU A 64 27.17 -21.77 -20.56
CA GLU A 64 27.84 -20.61 -21.15
C GLU A 64 29.20 -20.31 -20.51
N LEU A 65 29.31 -20.47 -19.20
CA LEU A 65 30.57 -20.28 -18.48
C LEU A 65 31.59 -21.40 -18.77
N ALA A 66 31.11 -22.60 -19.09
CA ALA A 66 31.86 -23.77 -19.59
C ALA A 66 32.94 -24.39 -18.68
N THR A 67 33.67 -23.62 -17.86
CA THR A 67 34.75 -24.14 -16.98
C THR A 67 34.62 -23.66 -15.53
N PRO A 68 35.15 -24.43 -14.55
CA PRO A 68 35.19 -24.03 -13.14
C PRO A 68 35.84 -22.66 -12.90
N GLU A 69 36.91 -22.36 -13.63
CA GLU A 69 37.65 -21.10 -13.50
C GLU A 69 36.81 -19.91 -13.98
N ALA A 70 36.07 -20.08 -15.08
CA ALA A 70 35.17 -19.06 -15.60
C ALA A 70 33.96 -18.85 -14.67
N MET A 71 33.44 -19.92 -14.06
CA MET A 71 32.38 -19.83 -13.04
C MET A 71 32.85 -19.08 -11.80
N LEU A 72 34.04 -19.42 -11.28
CA LEU A 72 34.63 -18.71 -10.14
C LEU A 72 34.90 -17.24 -10.49
N ALA A 73 35.48 -16.95 -11.66
CA ALA A 73 35.73 -15.58 -12.10
C ALA A 73 34.41 -14.80 -12.22
N PHE A 74 33.36 -15.41 -12.80
CA PHE A 74 32.05 -14.79 -12.88
C PHE A 74 31.48 -14.46 -11.50
N VAL A 75 31.47 -15.40 -10.56
CA VAL A 75 30.93 -15.13 -9.21
C VAL A 75 31.79 -14.11 -8.47
N ARG A 76 33.12 -14.23 -8.52
CA ARG A 76 34.06 -13.29 -7.87
C ARG A 76 33.96 -11.87 -8.42
N ASP A 77 33.87 -11.73 -9.74
CA ASP A 77 34.06 -10.44 -10.43
C ASP A 77 32.73 -9.79 -10.81
N ARG A 78 31.64 -10.56 -10.96
CA ARG A 78 30.35 -10.08 -11.51
C ARG A 78 29.17 -10.24 -10.54
N VAL A 79 29.38 -10.84 -9.37
CA VAL A 79 28.39 -10.90 -8.29
C VAL A 79 28.88 -10.04 -7.12
N TRP A 80 28.08 -9.05 -6.77
CA TRP A 80 28.46 -8.10 -5.74
C TRP A 80 28.36 -8.69 -4.34
N LEU A 81 29.38 -8.49 -3.51
CA LEU A 81 29.36 -8.94 -2.12
C LEU A 81 28.44 -8.07 -1.27
N GLN A 82 27.40 -8.68 -0.72
CA GLN A 82 26.46 -8.03 0.20
C GLN A 82 26.75 -8.46 1.65
N SER A 83 26.49 -7.56 2.60
CA SER A 83 26.73 -7.80 4.03
C SER A 83 25.41 -8.06 4.74
N TYR A 84 25.02 -9.32 4.91
CA TYR A 84 23.91 -9.75 5.78
C TYR A 84 24.16 -11.19 6.25
N ALA A 85 23.52 -11.56 7.36
CA ALA A 85 23.66 -12.90 7.94
C ALA A 85 22.73 -13.94 7.31
N GLY A 86 23.18 -15.21 7.34
CA GLY A 86 22.43 -16.38 6.88
C GLY A 86 22.25 -16.45 5.35
N ARG A 87 21.57 -17.49 4.88
CA ARG A 87 21.22 -17.61 3.46
C ARG A 87 20.00 -16.76 3.15
N GLY A 88 20.13 -15.89 2.14
CA GLY A 88 19.08 -14.96 1.75
C GLY A 88 18.49 -15.25 0.38
N LEU A 89 19.30 -15.76 -0.53
CA LEU A 89 18.99 -15.84 -1.96
C LEU A 89 19.16 -17.27 -2.48
N SER A 90 18.29 -17.67 -3.41
CA SER A 90 18.54 -18.89 -4.18
C SER A 90 19.65 -18.65 -5.20
N PRO A 91 20.31 -19.70 -5.73
CA PRO A 91 21.32 -19.53 -6.78
C PRO A 91 20.83 -18.70 -7.96
N ASP A 92 19.61 -18.95 -8.43
CA ASP A 92 19.00 -18.18 -9.52
C ASP A 92 18.77 -16.72 -9.11
N ASP A 93 18.36 -16.46 -7.86
CA ASP A 93 18.20 -15.10 -7.38
C ASP A 93 19.55 -14.35 -7.31
N VAL A 94 20.63 -15.00 -6.83
CA VAL A 94 21.98 -14.41 -6.81
C VAL A 94 22.46 -14.13 -8.23
N LEU A 95 22.19 -15.05 -9.16
CA LEU A 95 22.52 -14.89 -10.57
C LEU A 95 21.76 -13.68 -11.15
N VAL A 96 20.46 -13.61 -10.94
CA VAL A 96 19.57 -12.55 -11.44
C VAL A 96 19.91 -11.18 -10.85
N LEU A 97 20.07 -11.10 -9.53
CA LEU A 97 20.33 -9.86 -8.80
C LEU A 97 21.79 -9.42 -8.89
N ARG A 98 22.67 -10.35 -9.30
CA ARG A 98 24.12 -10.17 -9.35
C ARG A 98 24.66 -9.64 -8.02
N GLY A 99 24.12 -10.15 -6.91
CA GLY A 99 24.49 -9.76 -5.57
C GLY A 99 24.11 -10.81 -4.54
N GLY A 100 24.93 -10.96 -3.51
CA GLY A 100 24.70 -11.91 -2.41
C GLY A 100 25.84 -11.89 -1.39
N ASN A 101 25.59 -12.40 -0.19
CA ASN A 101 26.65 -12.57 0.81
C ASN A 101 27.57 -13.74 0.48
N SER A 102 28.59 -13.99 1.31
CA SER A 102 29.57 -15.07 1.07
C SER A 102 28.93 -16.46 0.93
N ALA A 103 27.88 -16.76 1.70
CA ALA A 103 27.17 -18.03 1.61
C ALA A 103 26.39 -18.14 0.29
N ASP A 104 25.65 -17.09 -0.08
CA ASP A 104 24.85 -17.03 -1.29
C ASP A 104 25.74 -17.12 -2.56
N GLN A 105 26.90 -16.45 -2.57
CA GLN A 105 27.90 -16.57 -3.64
C GLN A 105 28.49 -17.99 -3.74
N ALA A 106 28.85 -18.60 -2.62
CA ALA A 106 29.38 -19.96 -2.60
C ALA A 106 28.34 -20.99 -3.06
N ILE A 107 27.07 -20.82 -2.69
CA ILE A 107 25.98 -21.71 -3.13
C ILE A 107 25.72 -21.53 -4.62
N LEU A 108 25.73 -20.30 -5.17
CA LEU A 108 25.66 -20.08 -6.61
C LEU A 108 26.81 -20.80 -7.34
N LEU A 109 28.05 -20.62 -6.88
CA LEU A 109 29.21 -21.27 -7.48
C LEU A 109 29.11 -22.80 -7.41
N ALA A 110 28.68 -23.34 -6.27
CA ALA A 110 28.46 -24.77 -6.11
C ALA A 110 27.40 -25.30 -7.07
N ALA A 111 26.29 -24.58 -7.26
CA ALA A 111 25.22 -24.96 -8.18
C ALA A 111 25.69 -24.93 -9.65
N LEU A 112 26.48 -23.93 -10.05
CA LEU A 112 27.07 -23.86 -11.40
C LEU A 112 28.01 -25.04 -11.68
N LEU A 113 28.85 -25.40 -10.70
CA LEU A 113 29.79 -26.53 -10.80
C LEU A 113 29.06 -27.88 -10.81
N ASP A 114 28.04 -28.05 -9.98
CA ASP A 114 27.25 -29.28 -9.90
C ASP A 114 26.50 -29.58 -11.21
N VAL A 115 25.95 -28.56 -11.88
CA VAL A 115 25.32 -28.71 -13.21
C VAL A 115 26.31 -29.22 -14.27
N GLN A 116 27.60 -28.91 -14.14
CA GLN A 116 28.67 -29.44 -15.02
C GLN A 116 29.22 -30.81 -14.55
N GLY A 117 28.64 -31.40 -13.50
CA GLY A 117 29.00 -32.72 -12.99
C GLY A 117 30.24 -32.75 -12.09
N TYR A 118 30.69 -31.60 -11.56
CA TYR A 118 31.77 -31.57 -10.57
C TYR A 118 31.21 -31.86 -9.18
N PRO A 119 31.72 -32.87 -8.45
CA PRO A 119 31.38 -33.05 -7.05
C PRO A 119 31.84 -31.83 -6.24
N VAL A 120 30.92 -31.22 -5.50
CA VAL A 120 31.18 -30.02 -4.67
C VAL A 120 30.95 -30.28 -3.19
N ARG A 121 31.65 -29.51 -2.35
CA ARG A 121 31.35 -29.38 -0.92
C ARG A 121 31.57 -27.93 -0.48
N LEU A 122 30.74 -27.47 0.44
CA LEU A 122 30.84 -26.14 1.01
C LEU A 122 31.64 -26.20 2.30
N GLN A 123 32.52 -25.23 2.49
CA GLN A 123 33.31 -25.05 3.70
C GLN A 123 33.03 -23.67 4.28
N ARG A 124 33.17 -23.53 5.60
CA ARG A 124 33.06 -22.27 6.31
C ARG A 124 34.19 -22.04 7.30
N ALA A 125 34.47 -20.78 7.59
CA ALA A 125 35.28 -20.32 8.69
C ALA A 125 34.81 -18.95 9.19
N ASP A 126 35.41 -18.48 10.28
CA ASP A 126 35.18 -17.12 10.77
C ASP A 126 35.69 -16.09 9.75
N TRP A 127 35.00 -14.95 9.67
CA TRP A 127 35.42 -13.84 8.80
C TRP A 127 36.84 -13.36 9.14
N PRO A 128 37.76 -13.32 8.18
CA PRO A 128 39.16 -12.94 8.43
C PRO A 128 39.32 -11.42 8.60
N ASP A 129 40.42 -11.01 9.23
CA ASP A 129 40.87 -9.61 9.26
C ASP A 129 41.60 -9.27 7.94
N ALA A 130 40.84 -9.23 6.85
CA ALA A 130 41.31 -8.97 5.49
C ALA A 130 40.22 -8.31 4.64
N ASP A 131 40.62 -7.60 3.59
CA ASP A 131 39.68 -6.99 2.65
C ASP A 131 39.10 -8.05 1.70
N PRO A 132 37.77 -8.19 1.62
CA PRO A 132 37.13 -9.10 0.67
C PRO A 132 37.17 -8.55 -0.76
N VAL A 133 37.12 -9.44 -1.73
CA VAL A 133 36.76 -9.08 -3.11
C VAL A 133 35.28 -8.72 -3.14
N LEU A 134 34.98 -7.50 -3.61
CA LEU A 134 33.60 -7.00 -3.67
C LEU A 134 32.86 -7.37 -4.95
N GLY A 135 33.58 -7.82 -5.98
CA GLY A 135 33.13 -7.77 -7.37
C GLY A 135 33.50 -6.45 -8.05
N THR A 136 33.56 -6.48 -9.38
CA THR A 136 33.88 -5.35 -10.25
C THR A 136 32.71 -5.06 -11.18
N VAL A 137 32.16 -3.84 -11.10
CA VAL A 137 31.16 -3.36 -12.08
C VAL A 137 31.92 -2.74 -13.24
N GLU A 138 32.32 -3.57 -14.19
CA GLU A 138 32.67 -3.09 -15.53
C GLU A 138 31.40 -3.11 -16.36
N SER A 139 30.87 -1.93 -16.70
CA SER A 139 29.89 -1.80 -17.77
C SER A 139 30.63 -2.02 -19.08
N ASP A 140 30.91 -3.28 -19.40
CA ASP A 140 31.37 -3.60 -20.75
C ASP A 140 30.33 -3.08 -21.71
N ARG A 141 30.78 -2.23 -22.64
CA ARG A 141 29.94 -1.69 -23.70
C ARG A 141 29.37 -2.89 -24.46
N ARG A 142 28.04 -3.03 -24.40
CA ARG A 142 27.32 -4.06 -25.15
C ARG A 142 26.89 -3.51 -26.50
N ASP A 143 27.04 -4.31 -27.54
CA ASP A 143 26.63 -3.95 -28.90
C ASP A 143 25.12 -3.69 -28.97
N SER A 144 24.32 -4.44 -28.20
CA SER A 144 22.87 -4.26 -28.08
C SER A 144 22.46 -2.88 -27.55
N LEU A 145 23.16 -2.36 -26.54
CA LEU A 145 22.90 -1.03 -25.99
C LEU A 145 23.27 0.08 -26.98
N SER A 146 24.38 -0.10 -27.70
CA SER A 146 24.80 0.85 -28.75
C SER A 146 23.77 0.87 -29.89
N ALA A 147 23.32 -0.31 -30.34
CA ALA A 147 22.26 -0.43 -31.35
C ALA A 147 20.92 0.17 -30.89
N LEU A 148 20.59 0.07 -29.60
CA LEU A 148 19.41 0.71 -29.03
C LEU A 148 19.54 2.24 -29.06
N TYR A 149 20.70 2.80 -28.69
CA TYR A 149 20.95 4.24 -28.79
C TYR A 149 20.87 4.76 -30.23
N ASP A 150 21.47 4.05 -31.17
CA ASP A 150 21.42 4.39 -32.59
C ASP A 150 19.96 4.39 -33.10
N ALA A 151 19.14 3.40 -32.70
CA ALA A 151 17.73 3.32 -33.10
C ALA A 151 16.85 4.44 -32.52
N LEU A 152 17.26 4.97 -31.37
CA LEU A 152 16.61 6.08 -30.67
C LEU A 152 17.18 7.45 -31.05
N ASP A 153 18.15 7.49 -31.97
CA ASP A 153 18.84 8.71 -32.43
C ASP A 153 19.49 9.50 -31.28
N VAL A 154 20.12 8.75 -30.37
CA VAL A 154 20.77 9.27 -29.17
C VAL A 154 22.26 9.41 -29.40
N ASP A 155 22.80 10.62 -29.24
CA ASP A 155 24.24 10.79 -29.11
C ASP A 155 24.71 10.19 -27.78
N GLU A 156 25.17 8.93 -27.85
CA GLU A 156 25.69 8.17 -26.72
C GLU A 156 26.78 8.94 -25.96
N ALA A 157 27.67 9.64 -26.68
CA ALA A 157 28.78 10.35 -26.07
C ALA A 157 28.31 11.57 -25.27
N ALA A 158 27.37 12.34 -25.83
CA ALA A 158 26.76 13.48 -25.16
C ALA A 158 25.91 13.04 -23.95
N ALA A 159 25.06 12.02 -24.11
CA ALA A 159 24.23 11.47 -23.03
C ALA A 159 25.10 10.96 -21.86
N ARG A 160 26.22 10.31 -22.17
CA ARG A 160 27.20 9.86 -21.18
C ARG A 160 27.90 11.04 -20.50
N GLN A 161 28.26 12.09 -21.23
CA GLN A 161 28.94 13.26 -20.67
C GLN A 161 28.04 14.09 -19.74
N SER A 162 26.75 14.23 -20.07
CA SER A 162 25.78 14.87 -19.17
C SER A 162 25.61 14.07 -17.87
N ALA A 163 25.45 12.75 -17.99
CA ALA A 163 25.33 11.86 -16.83
C ALA A 163 26.60 11.84 -15.96
N LEU A 164 27.78 11.94 -16.59
CA LEU A 164 29.09 12.16 -15.95
C LEU A 164 29.08 13.40 -15.04
N ALA A 165 28.61 14.53 -15.57
CA ALA A 165 28.56 15.79 -14.83
C ALA A 165 27.58 15.70 -13.65
N ASP A 166 26.35 15.25 -13.87
CA ASP A 166 25.31 15.14 -12.85
C ASP A 166 25.74 14.21 -11.70
N ALA A 167 26.26 13.02 -12.03
CA ALA A 167 26.69 12.04 -11.04
C ALA A 167 27.91 12.50 -10.22
N SER A 168 28.76 13.37 -10.79
CA SER A 168 29.93 13.90 -10.08
C SER A 168 29.59 14.97 -9.05
N ALA A 169 28.47 15.69 -9.23
CA ALA A 169 28.00 16.72 -8.30
C ALA A 169 27.30 16.13 -7.07
N ILE A 170 26.62 14.99 -7.23
CA ILE A 170 25.82 14.35 -6.17
C ILE A 170 26.62 14.13 -4.87
N PRO A 171 27.81 13.49 -4.86
CA PRO A 171 28.51 13.20 -3.60
C PRO A 171 28.94 14.45 -2.82
N ALA A 172 29.19 15.58 -3.49
CA ALA A 172 29.57 16.82 -2.83
C ALA A 172 28.35 17.46 -2.14
N ASN A 173 27.20 17.50 -2.84
CA ASN A 173 25.95 18.03 -2.29
C ASN A 173 25.46 17.20 -1.11
N LEU A 174 25.47 15.87 -1.24
CA LEU A 174 25.06 14.97 -0.16
C LEU A 174 25.97 15.09 1.07
N ARG A 175 27.28 15.25 0.86
CA ARG A 175 28.20 15.46 1.98
C ARG A 175 27.91 16.77 2.70
N ALA A 176 27.66 17.84 1.95
CA ALA A 176 27.31 19.14 2.54
C ALA A 176 25.99 19.08 3.33
N GLU A 177 24.96 18.41 2.80
CA GLU A 177 23.69 18.22 3.51
C GLU A 177 23.86 17.38 4.79
N LEU A 178 24.64 16.30 4.72
CA LEU A 178 24.95 15.47 5.89
C LEU A 178 25.71 16.27 6.96
N GLU A 179 26.73 17.03 6.57
CA GLU A 179 27.50 17.87 7.50
C GLU A 179 26.62 18.92 8.19
N GLN A 180 25.65 19.52 7.48
CA GLN A 180 24.68 20.46 8.06
C GLN A 180 23.75 19.75 9.06
N ALA A 181 23.22 18.59 8.70
CA ALA A 181 22.36 17.80 9.58
C ALA A 181 23.11 17.32 10.84
N GLU A 182 24.38 16.92 10.70
CA GLU A 182 25.24 16.55 11.83
C GLU A 182 25.48 17.73 12.77
N ALA A 183 25.82 18.90 12.22
CA ALA A 183 26.02 20.12 13.01
C ALA A 183 24.75 20.54 13.77
N LEU A 184 23.58 20.39 13.13
CA LEU A 184 22.30 20.65 13.76
C LEU A 184 22.03 19.63 14.88
N LEU A 185 22.21 18.34 14.63
CA LEU A 185 22.01 17.28 15.63
C LEU A 185 22.90 17.49 16.86
N ASP A 186 24.18 17.83 16.66
CA ASP A 186 25.14 18.11 17.74
C ASP A 186 24.72 19.28 18.64
N THR A 187 23.90 20.21 18.13
CA THR A 187 23.38 21.35 18.88
C THR A 187 22.32 20.92 19.91
N TYR A 188 21.47 19.96 19.56
CA TYR A 188 20.35 19.53 20.40
C TYR A 188 20.66 18.29 21.23
N LEU A 189 21.55 17.43 20.75
CA LEU A 189 21.74 16.08 21.27
C LEU A 189 23.22 15.72 21.35
N ARG A 190 23.78 15.79 22.57
CA ARG A 190 25.08 15.19 22.87
C ARG A 190 24.90 13.73 23.26
N VAL A 191 24.61 12.87 22.28
CA VAL A 191 24.44 11.43 22.55
C VAL A 191 25.82 10.78 22.66
N PRO A 192 26.21 10.19 23.81
CA PRO A 192 27.39 9.36 23.87
C PRO A 192 27.20 8.14 22.98
N ILE A 193 28.16 7.88 22.09
CA ILE A 193 28.14 6.72 21.20
C ILE A 193 28.02 5.45 22.04
N VAL A 194 26.92 4.73 21.89
CA VAL A 194 26.69 3.48 22.60
C VAL A 194 27.44 2.37 21.87
N ASN A 195 28.33 1.68 22.58
CA ASN A 195 28.97 0.49 22.05
C ASN A 195 27.92 -0.62 21.92
N GLY A 196 27.61 -1.00 20.67
CA GLY A 196 26.76 -2.15 20.37
C GLY A 196 27.47 -3.48 20.65
N VAL A 197 26.72 -4.44 21.17
CA VAL A 197 27.13 -5.81 21.51
C VAL A 197 27.52 -6.63 20.25
N GLU A 198 28.32 -7.68 20.49
CA GLU A 198 28.97 -8.65 19.60
C GLU A 198 28.59 -8.66 18.11
N ARG A 199 29.65 -8.57 17.29
CA ARG A 199 29.70 -8.88 15.87
C ARG A 199 29.02 -10.23 15.59
N ALA A 200 27.86 -10.23 14.95
CA ALA A 200 27.54 -11.35 14.07
C ALA A 200 28.41 -11.14 12.82
N ASN A 201 29.65 -11.63 12.87
CA ASN A 201 30.48 -11.68 11.67
C ASN A 201 29.78 -12.62 10.67
N PRO A 202 29.59 -12.22 9.40
CA PRO A 202 29.12 -13.16 8.39
C PRO A 202 30.07 -14.35 8.32
N ASP A 203 29.55 -15.56 8.17
CA ASP A 203 30.41 -16.74 7.92
C ASP A 203 31.15 -16.53 6.60
N TRP A 204 32.46 -16.76 6.58
CA TRP A 204 33.22 -16.88 5.34
C TRP A 204 32.99 -18.28 4.78
N VAL A 205 32.25 -18.36 3.67
CA VAL A 205 31.89 -19.62 3.01
C VAL A 205 32.53 -19.68 1.62
N TRP A 206 33.11 -20.83 1.28
CA TRP A 206 33.68 -21.11 -0.05
C TRP A 206 33.33 -22.50 -0.54
N VAL A 207 33.61 -22.76 -1.81
CA VAL A 207 33.38 -24.05 -2.46
C VAL A 207 34.71 -24.80 -2.59
N GLU A 208 34.68 -26.11 -2.33
CA GLU A 208 35.70 -27.02 -2.80
C GLU A 208 35.06 -27.97 -3.82
N TYR A 209 35.73 -28.20 -4.94
CA TYR A 209 35.23 -29.06 -6.01
C TYR A 209 36.28 -30.09 -6.42
N GLN A 210 35.83 -31.25 -6.89
CA GLN A 210 36.73 -32.37 -7.20
C GLN A 210 37.05 -32.44 -8.70
N VAL A 211 38.35 -32.45 -9.04
CA VAL A 211 38.86 -32.69 -10.39
C VAL A 211 39.95 -33.74 -10.30
N ASP A 212 39.88 -34.80 -11.13
CA ASP A 212 40.85 -35.90 -11.16
C ASP A 212 41.14 -36.54 -9.78
N GLY A 213 40.15 -36.52 -8.89
CA GLY A 213 40.25 -37.06 -7.53
C GLY A 213 40.80 -36.09 -6.48
N GLU A 214 41.30 -34.91 -6.89
CA GLU A 214 41.81 -33.87 -6.00
C GLU A 214 40.75 -32.81 -5.70
N TRP A 215 40.69 -32.33 -4.46
CA TRP A 215 39.81 -31.23 -4.06
C TRP A 215 40.53 -29.90 -4.29
N LEU A 216 39.99 -29.09 -5.20
CA LEU A 216 40.44 -27.75 -5.49
C LEU A 216 39.55 -26.73 -4.75
N VAL A 217 40.14 -25.62 -4.32
CA VAL A 217 39.42 -24.56 -3.61
C VAL A 217 39.01 -23.46 -4.58
N ALA A 218 37.72 -23.13 -4.58
CA ALA A 218 37.15 -22.01 -5.30
C ALA A 218 36.47 -21.04 -4.31
N ASP A 219 37.13 -19.92 -4.04
CA ASP A 219 36.65 -18.90 -3.11
C ASP A 219 36.46 -17.56 -3.83
N PRO A 220 35.20 -17.10 -3.98
CA PRO A 220 34.92 -15.83 -4.62
C PRO A 220 35.22 -14.62 -3.74
N VAL A 221 35.32 -14.76 -2.41
CA VAL A 221 35.44 -13.62 -1.49
C VAL A 221 36.89 -13.37 -1.07
N PHE A 222 37.63 -14.42 -0.71
CA PHE A 222 39.01 -14.32 -0.24
C PHE A 222 39.94 -15.29 -1.00
N PRO A 223 40.06 -15.16 -2.34
CA PRO A 223 40.79 -16.11 -3.18
C PRO A 223 42.28 -16.24 -2.82
N HIS A 224 42.87 -15.22 -2.20
CA HIS A 224 44.30 -15.16 -1.88
C HIS A 224 44.66 -15.62 -0.47
N LEU A 225 43.67 -15.86 0.39
CA LEU A 225 43.92 -16.26 1.77
C LEU A 225 44.15 -17.77 1.88
N ALA A 226 45.08 -18.15 2.75
CA ALA A 226 45.25 -19.54 3.15
C ALA A 226 44.03 -20.00 3.95
N ARG A 227 43.58 -21.24 3.70
CA ARG A 227 42.42 -21.80 4.41
C ARG A 227 42.75 -22.00 5.88
N PRO A 228 41.94 -21.49 6.81
CA PRO A 228 42.21 -21.60 8.23
C PRO A 228 42.05 -23.05 8.68
N ARG A 229 42.82 -23.48 9.67
CA ARG A 229 42.69 -24.83 10.24
C ARG A 229 41.37 -25.05 10.98
N SER A 230 40.67 -23.98 11.33
CA SER A 230 39.32 -23.99 11.91
C SER A 230 38.22 -24.19 10.87
N ALA A 231 38.54 -24.30 9.58
CA ALA A 231 37.56 -24.56 8.54
C ALA A 231 36.74 -25.82 8.85
N SER A 232 35.44 -25.73 8.64
CA SER A 232 34.49 -26.83 8.86
C SER A 232 33.49 -26.92 7.71
N ALA A 233 32.84 -28.07 7.56
CA ALA A 233 31.80 -28.22 6.54
C ALA A 233 30.67 -27.22 6.79
N TYR A 234 30.27 -26.50 5.76
CA TYR A 234 29.10 -25.63 5.80
C TYR A 234 27.85 -26.46 5.51
N VAL A 235 26.88 -26.41 6.42
CA VAL A 235 25.56 -27.02 6.23
C VAL A 235 24.62 -25.90 5.84
N ASP A 236 24.11 -25.93 4.61
CA ASP A 236 23.15 -24.95 4.12
C ASP A 236 21.90 -24.93 5.02
N PRO A 237 21.61 -23.81 5.72
CA PRO A 237 20.46 -23.71 6.60
C PRO A 237 19.12 -23.61 5.85
N GLY A 238 19.15 -23.52 4.51
CA GLY A 238 17.98 -23.27 3.68
C GLY A 238 17.66 -21.78 3.56
N LEU A 239 16.78 -21.44 2.61
CA LEU A 239 16.30 -20.07 2.43
C LEU A 239 15.43 -19.66 3.59
N THR A 240 15.71 -18.48 4.16
CA THR A 240 14.81 -17.86 5.13
C THR A 240 13.87 -16.91 4.38
N PRO A 241 12.54 -17.19 4.33
CA PRO A 241 11.62 -16.37 3.57
C PRO A 241 11.45 -14.99 4.22
N ILE A 242 11.08 -14.01 3.38
CA ILE A 242 10.49 -12.76 3.84
C ILE A 242 9.01 -12.99 4.04
N GLU A 243 8.52 -12.59 5.20
CA GLU A 243 7.13 -12.70 5.61
C GLU A 243 6.56 -11.30 5.77
N LEU A 244 5.37 -11.08 5.22
CA LEU A 244 4.63 -9.84 5.31
C LEU A 244 3.30 -10.10 6.00
N ALA A 245 3.00 -9.27 6.98
CA ALA A 245 1.78 -9.30 7.74
C ALA A 245 1.08 -7.95 7.63
N LEU A 246 -0.11 -7.93 7.06
CA LEU A 246 -0.95 -6.75 6.99
C LEU A 246 -2.08 -6.87 8.03
N ASP A 247 -2.10 -5.95 8.98
CA ASP A 247 -3.08 -5.85 10.05
C ASP A 247 -3.99 -4.63 9.81
N LEU A 248 -5.30 -4.82 9.99
CA LEU A 248 -6.24 -3.74 10.21
C LEU A 248 -6.25 -3.42 11.69
N VAL A 249 -5.96 -2.18 12.05
CA VAL A 249 -6.13 -1.69 13.42
C VAL A 249 -7.39 -0.86 13.48
N THR A 250 -8.35 -1.30 14.30
CA THR A 250 -9.63 -0.62 14.50
C THR A 250 -9.45 0.68 15.29
N PRO A 251 -10.47 1.56 15.32
CA PRO A 251 -10.42 2.78 16.13
C PRO A 251 -10.18 2.52 17.63
N GLY A 252 -10.65 1.38 18.13
CA GLY A 252 -10.41 0.90 19.50
C GLY A 252 -9.03 0.27 19.72
N GLY A 253 -8.14 0.29 18.72
CA GLY A 253 -6.78 -0.24 18.79
C GLY A 253 -6.68 -1.76 18.66
N SER A 254 -7.80 -2.47 18.46
CA SER A 254 -7.79 -3.92 18.23
C SER A 254 -7.18 -4.22 16.86
N ARG A 255 -6.31 -5.23 16.80
CA ARG A 255 -5.63 -5.63 15.55
C ARG A 255 -6.26 -6.87 14.97
N GLN A 256 -6.51 -6.85 13.68
CA GLN A 256 -7.14 -7.91 12.93
C GLN A 256 -6.30 -8.24 11.69
N ARG A 257 -5.82 -9.48 11.58
CA ARG A 257 -5.01 -9.93 10.44
C ARG A 257 -5.84 -9.90 9.16
N LEU A 258 -5.40 -9.13 8.17
CA LEU A 258 -6.00 -9.07 6.83
C LEU A 258 -5.33 -10.04 5.87
N LEU A 259 -4.00 -10.06 5.85
CA LEU A 259 -3.22 -10.82 4.89
C LEU A 259 -1.90 -11.27 5.51
N ASP A 260 -1.56 -12.52 5.23
CA ASP A 260 -0.24 -13.10 5.45
C ASP A 260 0.34 -13.48 4.10
N TRP A 261 1.62 -13.15 3.89
CA TRP A 261 2.36 -13.53 2.71
C TRP A 261 3.77 -13.95 3.09
N ALA A 262 4.30 -14.96 2.40
CA ALA A 262 5.68 -15.40 2.54
C ALA A 262 6.26 -15.67 1.15
N GLY A 263 7.47 -15.17 0.90
CA GLY A 263 8.17 -15.37 -0.37
C GLY A 263 9.66 -15.09 -0.27
N ARG A 264 10.35 -15.05 -1.41
CA ARG A 264 11.80 -14.82 -1.49
C ARG A 264 12.10 -13.33 -1.56
N MET A 265 13.32 -12.95 -1.16
CA MET A 265 13.77 -11.55 -1.25
C MET A 265 13.71 -10.98 -2.67
N ALA A 266 13.94 -11.81 -3.69
CA ALA A 266 13.92 -11.40 -5.10
C ALA A 266 12.51 -11.21 -5.68
N ASP A 267 11.45 -11.64 -4.98
CA ASP A 267 10.10 -11.67 -5.55
C ASP A 267 9.41 -10.30 -5.56
N GLU A 268 9.95 -9.33 -4.80
CA GLU A 268 9.49 -7.94 -4.71
C GLU A 268 7.96 -7.78 -4.66
N PRO A 269 7.35 -8.26 -3.56
CA PRO A 269 5.90 -8.27 -3.43
C PRO A 269 5.32 -6.86 -3.59
N ILE A 270 4.32 -6.76 -4.45
CA ILE A 270 3.53 -5.55 -4.68
C ILE A 270 2.19 -5.73 -3.99
N LEU A 271 1.96 -4.93 -2.95
CA LEU A 271 0.69 -4.80 -2.27
C LEU A 271 -0.19 -3.78 -3.00
N ARG A 272 -1.40 -4.20 -3.37
CA ARG A 272 -2.46 -3.37 -3.92
C ARG A 272 -3.74 -3.57 -3.13
N PHE A 273 -4.65 -2.61 -3.19
CA PHE A 273 -6.00 -2.78 -2.68
C PHE A 273 -6.97 -2.76 -3.85
N LEU A 274 -7.75 -3.83 -3.97
CA LEU A 274 -8.74 -3.96 -5.02
C LEU A 274 -10.14 -3.80 -4.44
N PRO A 275 -11.10 -3.24 -5.19
CA PRO A 275 -12.50 -3.32 -4.82
C PRO A 275 -12.92 -4.78 -4.61
N ALA A 276 -13.48 -5.07 -3.43
CA ALA A 276 -14.11 -6.33 -3.09
C ALA A 276 -15.59 -6.34 -3.49
N ALA A 277 -16.18 -5.16 -3.69
CA ALA A 277 -17.53 -4.94 -4.23
C ALA A 277 -17.48 -3.90 -5.35
N GLN A 278 -18.47 -3.92 -6.25
CA GLN A 278 -18.67 -2.90 -7.29
C GLN A 278 -17.50 -2.70 -8.27
N LEU A 279 -16.67 -3.73 -8.50
CA LEU A 279 -15.50 -3.63 -9.39
C LEU A 279 -15.86 -3.14 -10.81
N GLY A 280 -16.98 -3.60 -11.39
CA GLY A 280 -17.41 -3.14 -12.71
C GLY A 280 -17.71 -1.64 -12.74
N SER A 281 -18.54 -1.17 -11.80
CA SER A 281 -18.86 0.26 -11.65
C SER A 281 -17.61 1.10 -11.43
N PHE A 282 -16.68 0.61 -10.59
CA PHE A 282 -15.40 1.27 -10.34
C PHE A 282 -14.52 1.37 -11.61
N LEU A 283 -14.46 0.33 -12.43
CA LEU A 283 -13.70 0.34 -13.69
C LEU A 283 -14.31 1.26 -14.76
N ASP A 284 -15.63 1.45 -14.73
CA ASP A 284 -16.37 2.25 -15.71
C ASP A 284 -16.51 3.74 -15.30
N SER A 285 -16.04 4.14 -14.12
CA SER A 285 -16.17 5.50 -13.58
C SER A 285 -14.82 6.22 -13.50
N ALA A 286 -14.85 7.56 -13.47
CA ALA A 286 -13.65 8.35 -13.24
C ALA A 286 -13.07 8.06 -11.84
N PRO A 287 -11.73 8.12 -11.65
CA PRO A 287 -11.11 7.97 -10.34
C PRO A 287 -11.78 8.89 -9.30
N GLY A 288 -12.08 8.36 -8.11
CA GLY A 288 -12.76 9.10 -7.03
C GLY A 288 -14.27 9.33 -7.21
N ALA A 289 -14.87 9.01 -8.37
CA ALA A 289 -16.28 9.26 -8.62
C ALA A 289 -17.23 8.23 -7.98
N VAL A 290 -16.73 7.06 -7.58
CA VAL A 290 -17.51 6.00 -6.95
C VAL A 290 -16.89 5.63 -5.61
N ASP A 291 -17.67 5.85 -4.54
CA ASP A 291 -17.33 5.40 -3.19
C ASP A 291 -17.30 3.87 -3.14
N VAL A 292 -16.11 3.28 -2.94
CA VAL A 292 -15.93 1.84 -2.87
C VAL A 292 -16.16 1.36 -1.43
N PRO A 293 -17.26 0.63 -1.16
CA PRO A 293 -17.65 0.27 0.22
C PRO A 293 -16.78 -0.84 0.83
N ALA A 294 -16.05 -1.58 -0.01
CA ALA A 294 -15.30 -2.75 0.40
C ALA A 294 -14.01 -2.89 -0.41
N TRP A 295 -12.89 -3.01 0.29
CA TRP A 295 -11.55 -3.20 -0.26
C TRP A 295 -10.99 -4.54 0.17
N ARG A 296 -10.08 -5.11 -0.62
CA ARG A 296 -9.30 -6.29 -0.25
C ARG A 296 -7.83 -6.07 -0.60
N PRO A 297 -6.90 -6.39 0.30
CA PRO A 297 -5.49 -6.36 -0.03
C PRO A 297 -5.15 -7.55 -0.93
N VAL A 298 -4.30 -7.32 -1.91
CA VAL A 298 -3.75 -8.34 -2.80
C VAL A 298 -2.25 -8.11 -2.89
N ILE A 299 -1.47 -9.14 -2.56
CA ILE A 299 -0.03 -9.14 -2.80
C ILE A 299 0.25 -9.99 -4.04
N SER A 300 0.94 -9.41 -5.02
CA SER A 300 1.45 -10.09 -6.21
C SER A 300 2.97 -10.08 -6.23
N GLY A 301 3.60 -11.17 -6.70
CA GLY A 301 5.07 -11.30 -6.85
C GLY A 301 5.40 -12.37 -7.89
N VAL A 302 6.54 -13.06 -7.74
CA VAL A 302 6.87 -14.24 -8.56
C VAL A 302 6.03 -15.44 -8.08
N GLY A 303 4.82 -15.55 -8.61
CA GLY A 303 3.86 -16.60 -8.26
C GLY A 303 2.41 -16.14 -8.33
N ASP A 304 1.50 -17.00 -7.88
CA ASP A 304 0.08 -16.67 -7.83
C ASP A 304 -0.18 -15.55 -6.81
N PRO A 305 -1.02 -14.55 -7.16
CA PRO A 305 -1.36 -13.46 -6.25
C PRO A 305 -2.13 -13.99 -5.03
N VAL A 306 -1.78 -13.48 -3.85
CA VAL A 306 -2.44 -13.81 -2.59
C VAL A 306 -3.39 -12.68 -2.21
N ALA A 307 -4.68 -12.99 -2.09
CA ALA A 307 -5.70 -12.05 -1.64
C ALA A 307 -6.00 -12.24 -0.15
N GLY A 308 -6.16 -11.13 0.57
CA GLY A 308 -6.51 -11.11 1.99
C GLY A 308 -8.00 -10.91 2.22
N ARG A 309 -8.35 -10.71 3.49
CA ARG A 309 -9.73 -10.45 3.93
C ARG A 309 -10.18 -9.05 3.53
N SER A 310 -11.46 -8.95 3.17
CA SER A 310 -12.07 -7.67 2.82
C SER A 310 -12.30 -6.79 4.04
N PHE A 311 -12.20 -5.47 3.86
CA PHE A 311 -12.42 -4.46 4.89
C PHE A 311 -13.09 -3.20 4.31
N SER A 312 -13.69 -2.37 5.17
CA SER A 312 -14.27 -1.07 4.79
C SER A 312 -13.29 0.09 5.01
N THR A 313 -13.53 1.23 4.38
CA THR A 313 -12.82 2.50 4.65
C THR A 313 -13.05 3.03 6.07
N GLY A 314 -14.06 2.52 6.79
CA GLY A 314 -14.26 2.82 8.21
C GLY A 314 -13.43 1.95 9.16
N GLY A 315 -12.73 0.93 8.64
CA GLY A 315 -11.89 0.05 9.43
C GLY A 315 -12.57 -1.19 9.98
N ASP A 316 -13.65 -1.63 9.34
CA ASP A 316 -14.33 -2.87 9.67
C ASP A 316 -13.87 -4.02 8.80
N LEU A 317 -13.65 -5.20 9.39
CA LEU A 317 -13.62 -6.43 8.62
C LEU A 317 -15.00 -6.73 8.03
N LEU A 318 -15.02 -7.07 6.75
CA LEU A 318 -16.23 -7.49 6.06
C LEU A 318 -16.25 -9.02 5.95
N PRO A 319 -17.40 -9.68 6.20
CA PRO A 319 -17.52 -11.11 5.99
C PRO A 319 -17.25 -11.42 4.51
N VAL A 320 -16.26 -12.28 4.25
CA VAL A 320 -16.04 -12.83 2.91
C VAL A 320 -17.23 -13.74 2.63
N PRO A 321 -18.09 -13.46 1.62
CA PRO A 321 -19.11 -14.43 1.26
C PRO A 321 -18.37 -15.66 0.73
N GLY A 322 -18.56 -16.80 1.38
CA GLY A 322 -17.98 -18.09 0.95
C GLY A 322 -18.45 -18.54 -0.45
N GLU A 323 -19.44 -17.83 -1.02
CA GLU A 323 -20.00 -18.07 -2.35
C GLU A 323 -19.90 -16.83 -3.25
N GLY A 324 -18.82 -16.05 -3.14
CA GLY A 324 -18.63 -14.87 -4.00
C GLY A 324 -19.72 -13.79 -3.83
N PRO A 325 -19.60 -12.65 -4.51
CA PRO A 325 -20.70 -11.70 -4.55
C PRO A 325 -21.89 -12.38 -5.27
N PRO A 326 -23.12 -12.30 -4.74
CA PRO A 326 -24.30 -12.70 -5.51
C PRO A 326 -24.27 -11.97 -6.86
N ASP A 327 -24.61 -12.67 -7.93
CA ASP A 327 -24.74 -12.05 -9.26
C ASP A 327 -25.87 -11.00 -9.22
N LEU A 328 -25.48 -9.74 -9.02
CA LEU A 328 -26.38 -8.59 -8.95
C LEU A 328 -26.80 -8.09 -10.35
N ALA A 329 -26.50 -8.81 -11.44
CA ALA A 329 -26.91 -8.42 -12.78
C ALA A 329 -28.44 -8.32 -12.96
N ALA A 330 -29.23 -8.93 -12.07
CA ALA A 330 -30.69 -8.86 -12.06
C ALA A 330 -31.26 -7.75 -11.15
N GLY A 331 -30.41 -6.97 -10.46
CA GLY A 331 -30.81 -6.00 -9.43
C GLY A 331 -31.07 -6.64 -8.06
N LEU A 332 -31.20 -5.79 -7.03
CA LEU A 332 -31.54 -6.24 -5.68
C LEU A 332 -33.00 -6.74 -5.64
N PRO A 333 -33.30 -7.82 -4.90
CA PRO A 333 -34.67 -8.17 -4.55
C PRO A 333 -35.37 -6.97 -3.88
N PRO A 334 -36.69 -6.80 -4.08
CA PRO A 334 -37.44 -5.76 -3.38
C PRO A 334 -37.34 -5.95 -1.86
N ALA A 335 -37.35 -4.85 -1.12
CA ALA A 335 -37.34 -4.89 0.34
C ALA A 335 -38.53 -5.71 0.87
N PRO A 336 -38.35 -6.47 1.97
CA PRO A 336 -39.44 -7.21 2.59
C PRO A 336 -40.60 -6.27 2.95
N ALA A 337 -41.83 -6.67 2.60
CA ALA A 337 -43.02 -5.92 2.97
C ALA A 337 -43.32 -6.13 4.46
N ILE A 338 -43.07 -5.12 5.28
CA ILE A 338 -43.37 -5.10 6.71
C ILE A 338 -44.45 -4.06 7.04
N THR A 339 -45.21 -4.31 8.10
CA THR A 339 -46.21 -3.36 8.61
C THR A 339 -45.81 -2.72 9.94
N GLN A 340 -44.87 -3.34 10.67
CA GLN A 340 -44.42 -2.86 11.96
C GLN A 340 -42.92 -3.12 12.17
N ALA A 341 -42.25 -2.15 12.77
CA ALA A 341 -40.91 -2.29 13.32
C ALA A 341 -40.83 -1.62 14.68
N THR A 342 -39.98 -2.12 15.57
CA THR A 342 -39.73 -1.51 16.88
C THR A 342 -38.26 -1.66 17.23
N LEU A 343 -37.60 -0.56 17.58
CA LEU A 343 -36.25 -0.60 18.14
C LEU A 343 -36.33 -1.14 19.57
N THR A 344 -35.74 -2.31 19.80
CA THR A 344 -35.81 -3.04 21.08
C THR A 344 -34.52 -3.01 21.88
N GLY A 345 -33.42 -2.53 21.29
CA GLY A 345 -32.14 -2.38 21.98
C GLY A 345 -31.17 -1.49 21.21
N ILE A 346 -30.35 -0.76 21.97
CA ILE A 346 -29.18 -0.03 21.50
C ILE A 346 -27.99 -0.47 22.37
N ASP A 347 -26.91 -0.93 21.75
CA ASP A 347 -25.69 -1.38 22.40
C ASP A 347 -24.53 -0.45 22.03
N THR A 348 -23.85 0.10 23.05
CA THR A 348 -22.71 1.01 22.90
C THR A 348 -21.44 0.44 23.55
N ALA A 349 -21.45 -0.84 23.96
CA ALA A 349 -20.31 -1.46 24.63
C ALA A 349 -19.04 -1.52 23.76
N ASP A 350 -19.20 -1.55 22.44
CA ASP A 350 -18.13 -1.68 21.45
C ASP A 350 -17.79 -0.34 20.74
N TRP A 351 -17.97 0.79 21.42
CA TRP A 351 -17.76 2.13 20.86
C TRP A 351 -16.45 2.29 20.06
N PRO A 352 -16.45 2.95 18.86
CA PRO A 352 -17.54 3.73 18.25
C PRO A 352 -18.60 2.92 17.50
N GLU A 353 -18.54 1.59 17.56
CA GLU A 353 -19.56 0.76 16.95
C GLU A 353 -20.82 0.72 17.83
N VAL A 354 -21.97 1.01 17.23
CA VAL A 354 -23.27 1.01 17.90
C VAL A 354 -24.14 -0.08 17.29
N GLY A 355 -24.64 -0.98 18.14
CA GLY A 355 -25.58 -2.02 17.77
C GLY A 355 -27.03 -1.59 17.94
N LEU A 356 -27.87 -1.86 16.94
CA LEU A 356 -29.32 -1.69 16.98
C LEU A 356 -29.99 -3.06 16.84
N THR A 357 -30.96 -3.33 17.71
CA THR A 357 -31.78 -4.53 17.64
C THR A 357 -33.21 -4.16 17.33
N VAL A 358 -33.70 -4.54 16.15
CA VAL A 358 -35.01 -4.15 15.63
C VAL A 358 -35.89 -5.38 15.51
N GLN A 359 -37.06 -5.33 16.14
CA GLN A 359 -38.09 -6.35 15.96
C GLN A 359 -39.01 -5.94 14.80
N THR A 360 -39.24 -6.84 13.84
CA THR A 360 -40.08 -6.57 12.66
C THR A 360 -41.00 -7.76 12.35
N ASP A 361 -42.07 -7.54 11.57
CA ASP A 361 -42.97 -8.58 11.06
C ASP A 361 -42.54 -9.11 9.67
N THR A 362 -41.23 -9.28 9.47
CA THR A 362 -40.65 -9.73 8.18
C THR A 362 -41.26 -11.07 7.72
N PRO A 363 -41.77 -11.17 6.48
CA PRO A 363 -42.29 -12.42 5.94
C PRO A 363 -41.22 -13.53 5.87
N ASP A 364 -41.64 -14.78 6.11
CA ASP A 364 -40.77 -15.96 6.06
C ASP A 364 -39.99 -16.06 4.73
N GLY A 365 -38.66 -16.21 4.84
CA GLY A 365 -37.75 -16.37 3.69
C GLY A 365 -37.40 -15.07 2.97
N ALA A 366 -37.87 -13.92 3.45
CA ALA A 366 -37.46 -12.62 2.95
C ALA A 366 -36.14 -12.18 3.61
N TYR A 367 -35.27 -11.52 2.84
CA TYR A 367 -33.97 -11.06 3.29
C TYR A 367 -33.88 -9.54 3.25
N TRP A 368 -33.35 -8.94 4.30
CA TRP A 368 -32.96 -7.53 4.29
C TRP A 368 -31.57 -7.36 3.69
N TYR A 369 -31.40 -6.30 2.91
CA TYR A 369 -30.10 -5.90 2.39
C TYR A 369 -29.81 -4.48 2.89
N ALA A 370 -28.53 -4.12 3.06
CA ALA A 370 -28.15 -2.80 3.58
C ALA A 370 -28.79 -1.63 2.80
N PRO A 371 -28.94 -1.66 1.45
CA PRO A 371 -29.63 -0.60 0.72
C PRO A 371 -31.14 -0.49 1.00
N HIS A 372 -31.75 -1.47 1.68
CA HIS A 372 -33.14 -1.39 2.15
C HIS A 372 -33.28 -0.60 3.45
N LEU A 373 -32.16 -0.24 4.07
CA LEU A 373 -32.06 0.45 5.34
C LEU A 373 -31.53 1.86 5.11
N ARG A 374 -32.18 2.86 5.68
CA ARG A 374 -31.67 4.22 5.75
C ARG A 374 -31.52 4.61 7.21
N LEU A 375 -30.28 4.78 7.65
CA LEU A 375 -29.96 5.14 9.03
C LEU A 375 -29.43 6.57 9.08
N MET A 376 -30.00 7.38 9.97
CA MET A 376 -29.60 8.76 10.23
C MET A 376 -29.17 8.88 11.70
N VAL A 377 -28.06 9.55 11.97
CA VAL A 377 -27.61 9.91 13.32
C VAL A 377 -27.47 11.42 13.39
N ASP A 378 -28.25 12.07 14.26
CA ASP A 378 -28.34 13.54 14.33
C ASP A 378 -28.57 14.22 12.96
N GLY A 379 -29.33 13.55 12.10
CA GLY A 379 -29.63 14.02 10.75
C GLY A 379 -28.51 13.83 9.73
N ALA A 380 -27.39 13.20 10.10
CA ALA A 380 -26.35 12.75 9.18
C ALA A 380 -26.59 11.29 8.74
N PRO A 381 -26.54 10.97 7.44
CA PRO A 381 -26.69 9.59 6.98
C PRO A 381 -25.47 8.76 7.40
N VAL A 382 -25.71 7.55 7.89
CA VAL A 382 -24.67 6.56 8.23
C VAL A 382 -25.00 5.22 7.59
N THR A 383 -23.98 4.44 7.25
CA THR A 383 -24.15 3.15 6.56
C THR A 383 -24.34 2.01 7.58
N PRO A 384 -25.50 1.33 7.60
CA PRO A 384 -25.74 0.19 8.48
C PRO A 384 -25.18 -1.12 7.91
N ARG A 385 -24.68 -1.99 8.79
CA ARG A 385 -24.31 -3.39 8.52
C ARG A 385 -25.30 -4.33 9.20
N ILE A 386 -25.85 -5.29 8.45
CA ILE A 386 -26.75 -6.31 9.04
C ILE A 386 -25.92 -7.48 9.56
N LEU A 387 -26.02 -7.77 10.86
CA LEU A 387 -25.36 -8.90 11.51
C LEU A 387 -26.25 -10.15 11.59
N ALA A 388 -27.54 -9.95 11.84
CA ALA A 388 -28.51 -11.04 11.94
C ALA A 388 -29.83 -10.64 11.28
N GLN A 389 -30.47 -11.62 10.65
CA GLN A 389 -31.72 -11.47 9.91
C GLN A 389 -32.86 -12.13 10.69
N PRO A 390 -34.08 -11.56 10.69
CA PRO A 390 -35.25 -12.22 11.24
C PRO A 390 -35.48 -13.58 10.55
N ARG A 391 -35.59 -14.65 11.35
CA ARG A 391 -35.99 -15.99 10.92
C ARG A 391 -37.41 -16.28 11.38
N ARG A 392 -38.01 -17.31 10.78
CA ARG A 392 -39.29 -17.85 11.22
C ARG A 392 -39.23 -18.14 12.72
N ALA A 393 -40.21 -17.64 13.48
CA ALA A 393 -40.29 -17.91 14.91
C ALA A 393 -40.39 -19.44 15.13
N PRO A 394 -39.44 -20.07 15.84
CA PRO A 394 -39.50 -21.50 16.11
C PRO A 394 -40.66 -21.80 17.05
N GLN A 395 -41.18 -23.02 17.03
CA GLN A 395 -42.07 -23.48 18.08
C GLN A 395 -41.30 -23.51 19.41
N VAL A 396 -41.79 -22.79 20.41
CA VAL A 396 -41.18 -22.83 21.75
C VAL A 396 -41.86 -23.92 22.59
N VAL A 397 -41.04 -24.77 23.20
CA VAL A 397 -41.46 -25.81 24.14
C VAL A 397 -40.92 -25.45 25.51
N PHE A 398 -41.80 -24.95 26.38
CA PHE A 398 -41.48 -24.63 27.76
C PHE A 398 -41.47 -25.91 28.60
N ILE A 399 -40.39 -26.15 29.33
CA ILE A 399 -40.27 -27.25 30.29
C ILE A 399 -40.00 -26.60 31.63
N THR A 400 -40.97 -26.62 32.54
CA THR A 400 -40.85 -25.96 33.84
C THR A 400 -40.82 -27.00 34.95
N ASP A 401 -39.77 -26.98 35.76
CA ASP A 401 -39.70 -27.71 37.02
C ASP A 401 -40.74 -27.15 37.99
N VAL A 402 -41.57 -28.03 38.54
CA VAL A 402 -42.61 -27.70 39.52
C VAL A 402 -42.49 -28.56 40.78
N SER A 403 -41.30 -29.08 41.05
CA SER A 403 -40.98 -29.78 42.28
C SER A 403 -41.04 -28.85 43.51
N PRO A 404 -41.09 -29.37 44.75
CA PRO A 404 -41.14 -28.54 45.95
C PRO A 404 -39.93 -27.62 46.15
N SER A 405 -38.74 -28.00 45.67
CA SER A 405 -37.50 -27.21 45.78
C SER A 405 -37.57 -25.88 45.02
N MET A 406 -38.36 -25.83 43.94
CA MET A 406 -38.64 -24.60 43.18
C MET A 406 -39.39 -23.52 43.99
N ILE A 407 -39.91 -23.84 45.18
CA ILE A 407 -40.63 -22.88 46.05
C ILE A 407 -39.69 -22.12 46.98
N ASP A 408 -38.67 -22.79 47.51
CA ASP A 408 -37.93 -22.33 48.71
C ASP A 408 -37.21 -20.99 48.50
N GLU A 409 -36.85 -20.67 47.25
CA GLU A 409 -36.22 -19.41 46.85
C GLU A 409 -37.07 -18.60 45.84
N GLY A 410 -38.33 -18.97 45.62
CA GLY A 410 -39.23 -18.28 44.69
C GLY A 410 -39.01 -18.60 43.20
N HIS A 411 -38.15 -19.56 42.86
CA HIS A 411 -37.81 -19.93 41.47
C HIS A 411 -39.02 -20.26 40.59
N LEU A 412 -40.04 -20.92 41.15
CA LEU A 412 -41.29 -21.23 40.44
C LEU A 412 -42.06 -19.95 40.04
N PHE A 413 -42.02 -18.93 40.90
CA PHE A 413 -42.67 -17.66 40.63
C PHE A 413 -41.92 -16.90 39.53
N SER A 414 -40.59 -16.83 39.60
CA SER A 414 -39.74 -16.17 38.60
C SER A 414 -39.82 -16.89 37.24
N ALA A 415 -39.84 -18.22 37.21
CA ALA A 415 -40.07 -19.02 36.00
C ALA A 415 -41.46 -18.73 35.41
N GLY A 416 -42.49 -18.63 36.26
CA GLY A 416 -43.84 -18.28 35.84
C GLY A 416 -43.96 -16.88 35.23
N LEU A 417 -43.29 -15.87 35.83
CA LEU A 417 -43.25 -14.52 35.28
C LEU A 417 -42.51 -14.47 33.94
N LEU A 418 -41.37 -15.17 33.82
CA LEU A 418 -40.60 -15.25 32.59
C LEU A 418 -41.38 -15.94 31.47
N GLY A 419 -41.96 -17.12 31.74
CA GLY A 419 -42.76 -17.84 30.78
C GLY A 419 -44.00 -17.06 30.34
N ARG A 420 -44.63 -16.33 31.26
CA ARG A 420 -45.71 -15.39 30.92
C ARG A 420 -45.23 -14.27 30.01
N ALA A 421 -44.10 -13.62 30.31
CA ALA A 421 -43.55 -12.56 29.47
C ALA A 421 -43.24 -13.07 28.06
N LEU A 422 -42.67 -14.28 27.94
CA LEU A 422 -42.40 -14.93 26.67
C LEU A 422 -43.69 -15.25 25.89
N VAL A 423 -44.69 -15.86 26.53
CA VAL A 423 -45.99 -16.17 25.89
C VAL A 423 -46.75 -14.90 25.53
N GLU A 424 -46.71 -13.86 26.35
CA GLU A 424 -47.31 -12.56 26.03
C GLU A 424 -46.59 -11.90 24.84
N SER A 425 -45.29 -12.13 24.67
CA SER A 425 -44.54 -11.58 23.54
C SER A 425 -44.74 -12.32 22.21
N MET A 426 -45.34 -13.52 22.24
CA MET A 426 -45.62 -14.33 21.04
C MET A 426 -46.70 -13.71 20.15
N GLY A 427 -46.59 -13.98 18.85
CA GLY A 427 -47.55 -13.57 17.82
C GLY A 427 -48.90 -14.29 17.93
N ARG A 428 -49.97 -13.69 17.39
CA ARG A 428 -51.36 -14.22 17.45
C ARG A 428 -51.58 -15.59 16.77
N MET A 429 -50.58 -16.09 16.03
CA MET A 429 -50.65 -17.33 15.27
C MET A 429 -49.48 -18.28 15.59
N GLU A 430 -48.76 -18.02 16.69
CA GLU A 430 -47.68 -18.90 17.15
C GLU A 430 -48.24 -19.99 18.05
N SER A 431 -47.80 -21.24 17.85
CA SER A 431 -48.08 -22.33 18.78
C SER A 431 -46.90 -22.54 19.71
N PHE A 432 -47.20 -22.90 20.96
CA PHE A 432 -46.20 -23.32 21.93
C PHE A 432 -46.66 -24.60 22.61
N VAL A 433 -45.72 -25.30 23.23
CA VAL A 433 -45.98 -26.44 24.10
C VAL A 433 -45.49 -26.09 25.49
N ALA A 434 -46.22 -26.47 26.54
CA ALA A 434 -45.76 -26.33 27.91
C ALA A 434 -45.86 -27.68 28.63
N VAL A 435 -44.74 -28.13 29.19
CA VAL A 435 -44.61 -29.35 29.97
C VAL A 435 -44.13 -28.97 31.36
N SER A 436 -44.74 -29.58 32.37
CA SER A 436 -44.41 -29.36 33.77
C SER A 436 -43.73 -30.60 34.34
N ALA A 437 -42.46 -30.47 34.71
CA ALA A 437 -41.63 -31.52 35.26
C ALA A 437 -41.91 -31.70 36.76
N ALA A 438 -42.34 -32.91 37.11
CA ALA A 438 -42.57 -33.38 38.48
C ALA A 438 -42.31 -34.89 38.49
N GLY A 439 -42.60 -35.59 39.59
CA GLY A 439 -42.47 -37.07 39.64
C GLY A 439 -43.26 -37.80 38.54
N GLU A 440 -44.35 -37.19 38.05
CA GLU A 440 -44.98 -37.55 36.78
C GLU A 440 -45.13 -36.29 35.89
N PRO A 441 -44.47 -36.22 34.72
CA PRO A 441 -44.53 -35.05 33.86
C PRO A 441 -45.93 -34.87 33.26
N VAL A 442 -46.39 -33.63 33.14
CA VAL A 442 -47.73 -33.31 32.61
C VAL A 442 -47.63 -32.30 31.48
N LEU A 443 -48.38 -32.55 30.41
CA LEU A 443 -48.58 -31.61 29.31
C LEU A 443 -49.59 -30.53 29.76
N ALA A 444 -49.09 -29.36 30.13
CA ALA A 444 -49.90 -28.21 30.54
C ALA A 444 -50.54 -27.49 29.35
N ALA A 445 -49.83 -27.42 28.23
CA ALA A 445 -50.31 -26.87 26.97
C ALA A 445 -49.81 -27.72 25.80
N GLY A 446 -50.72 -28.28 25.01
CA GLY A 446 -50.38 -29.01 23.79
C GLY A 446 -50.12 -28.08 22.61
N ASN A 447 -49.67 -28.65 21.49
CA ASN A 447 -49.41 -27.91 20.24
C ASN A 447 -50.72 -27.45 19.58
N GLN A 448 -51.25 -26.32 20.04
CA GLN A 448 -52.46 -25.69 19.52
C GLN A 448 -52.26 -24.19 19.31
N LEU A 449 -53.08 -23.61 18.42
CA LEU A 449 -53.08 -22.17 18.16
C LEU A 449 -53.97 -21.45 19.18
N TYR A 450 -53.47 -20.37 19.76
CA TYR A 450 -54.21 -19.54 20.71
C TYR A 450 -54.62 -18.21 20.06
N PHE A 451 -55.92 -18.02 19.87
CA PHE A 451 -56.46 -16.80 19.24
C PHE A 451 -56.48 -15.58 20.18
N GLN A 452 -56.45 -15.80 21.50
CA GLN A 452 -56.35 -14.73 22.50
C GLN A 452 -55.12 -14.93 23.38
N ARG A 453 -54.34 -13.86 23.56
CA ARG A 453 -53.14 -13.85 24.41
C ARG A 453 -53.45 -14.30 25.85
N ARG A 454 -54.64 -13.94 26.36
CA ARG A 454 -55.09 -14.37 27.69
C ARG A 454 -55.22 -15.89 27.81
N ASP A 455 -55.72 -16.57 26.78
CA ASP A 455 -55.91 -18.03 26.80
C ASP A 455 -54.57 -18.77 26.73
N ALA A 456 -53.63 -18.22 25.95
CA ALA A 456 -52.25 -18.71 25.91
C ALA A 456 -51.57 -18.65 27.29
N VAL A 457 -51.66 -17.48 27.95
CA VAL A 457 -51.10 -17.30 29.31
C VAL A 457 -51.77 -18.22 30.33
N LEU A 458 -53.10 -18.37 30.27
CA LEU A 458 -53.82 -19.28 31.17
C LEU A 458 -53.42 -20.74 30.96
N ALA A 459 -53.22 -21.16 29.70
CA ALA A 459 -52.76 -22.52 29.39
C ALA A 459 -51.35 -22.79 29.93
N TYR A 460 -50.40 -21.85 29.75
CA TYR A 460 -49.07 -21.95 30.35
C TYR A 460 -49.13 -22.03 31.88
N ASN A 461 -49.85 -21.09 32.51
CA ASN A 461 -49.95 -21.02 33.98
C ASN A 461 -50.64 -22.25 34.60
N SER A 462 -51.48 -22.97 33.85
CA SER A 462 -52.14 -24.19 34.34
C SER A 462 -51.14 -25.31 34.70
N GLY A 463 -49.92 -25.25 34.14
CA GLY A 463 -48.83 -26.17 34.44
C GLY A 463 -48.03 -25.83 35.69
N LEU A 464 -48.15 -24.62 36.25
CA LEU A 464 -47.31 -24.12 37.34
C LEU A 464 -47.86 -24.54 38.72
N VAL A 465 -48.25 -25.80 38.85
CA VAL A 465 -48.77 -26.37 40.10
C VAL A 465 -47.70 -27.27 40.70
N VAL A 466 -47.29 -26.93 41.93
CA VAL A 466 -46.32 -27.71 42.72
C VAL A 466 -46.80 -29.14 42.87
N ARG A 467 -45.93 -30.10 42.55
CA ARG A 467 -46.19 -31.54 42.65
C ARG A 467 -44.96 -32.25 43.19
N ASP A 468 -45.17 -33.35 43.92
CA ASP A 468 -44.07 -34.11 44.52
C ASP A 468 -43.17 -34.77 43.47
N GLY A 469 -41.86 -34.75 43.72
CA GLY A 469 -40.80 -35.34 42.89
C GLY A 469 -40.39 -34.50 41.68
N ASP A 470 -39.27 -34.87 41.07
CA ASP A 470 -38.66 -34.25 39.89
C ASP A 470 -38.22 -35.33 38.87
N ASP A 471 -38.88 -35.41 37.72
CA ASP A 471 -38.42 -36.27 36.61
C ASP A 471 -38.27 -35.41 35.34
N LEU A 472 -37.29 -34.51 35.38
CA LEU A 472 -36.88 -33.70 34.24
C LEU A 472 -36.54 -34.55 32.99
N PRO A 473 -35.83 -35.69 33.10
CA PRO A 473 -35.62 -36.58 31.95
C PRO A 473 -36.92 -37.11 31.32
N ALA A 474 -37.94 -37.44 32.11
CA ALA A 474 -39.26 -37.83 31.57
C ALA A 474 -40.01 -36.63 30.96
N ALA A 475 -39.90 -35.44 31.55
CA ALA A 475 -40.48 -34.22 30.99
C ALA A 475 -39.86 -33.86 29.63
N LEU A 476 -38.54 -33.97 29.49
CA LEU A 476 -37.83 -33.77 28.22
C LEU A 476 -38.30 -34.76 27.15
N ARG A 477 -38.49 -36.04 27.50
CA ARG A 477 -39.03 -37.05 26.57
C ARG A 477 -40.47 -36.75 26.14
N LEU A 478 -41.31 -36.28 27.06
CA LEU A 478 -42.68 -35.87 26.75
C LEU A 478 -42.70 -34.62 25.84
N ALA A 479 -41.85 -33.64 26.14
CA ALA A 479 -41.68 -32.43 25.33
C ALA A 479 -41.22 -32.76 23.89
N ALA A 480 -40.28 -33.68 23.74
CA ALA A 480 -39.81 -34.15 22.43
C ALA A 480 -40.93 -34.81 21.60
N ALA A 481 -41.86 -35.52 22.25
CA ALA A 481 -42.97 -36.19 21.57
C ALA A 481 -44.03 -35.21 21.03
N GLU A 482 -44.17 -34.03 21.65
CA GLU A 482 -45.15 -33.00 21.27
C GLU A 482 -44.60 -31.94 20.29
N ALA A 483 -43.27 -31.85 20.20
CA ALA A 483 -42.54 -30.93 19.33
C ALA A 483 -42.80 -31.19 17.83
N ARG A 484 -42.99 -30.13 17.03
CA ARG A 484 -43.16 -30.19 15.57
C ARG A 484 -42.43 -29.06 14.84
N GLY A 485 -41.74 -29.41 13.75
CA GLY A 485 -41.07 -28.44 12.89
C GLY A 485 -39.73 -27.97 13.47
N GLU A 486 -39.39 -26.70 13.25
CA GLU A 486 -38.23 -26.06 13.89
C GLU A 486 -38.61 -25.67 15.33
N VAL A 487 -37.89 -26.24 16.29
CA VAL A 487 -38.29 -26.22 17.71
C VAL A 487 -37.14 -25.70 18.57
N VAL A 488 -37.52 -24.93 19.59
CA VAL A 488 -36.65 -24.49 20.67
C VAL A 488 -37.22 -25.00 22.00
N PHE A 489 -36.39 -25.69 22.77
CA PHE A 489 -36.72 -26.16 24.11
C PHE A 489 -36.16 -25.18 25.15
N LEU A 490 -37.02 -24.68 26.04
CA LEU A 490 -36.63 -23.78 27.12
C LEU A 490 -36.89 -24.49 28.46
N VAL A 491 -35.81 -24.91 29.12
CA VAL A 491 -35.85 -25.64 30.39
C VAL A 491 -35.64 -24.66 31.55
N MET A 492 -36.63 -24.55 32.44
CA MET A 492 -36.61 -23.72 33.65
C MET A 492 -36.57 -24.63 34.88
N THR A 493 -35.50 -24.59 35.66
CA THR A 493 -35.28 -25.45 36.86
C THR A 493 -34.40 -24.73 37.88
N ASP A 494 -34.39 -25.17 39.14
CA ASP A 494 -33.50 -24.71 40.21
C ASP A 494 -32.10 -25.32 40.12
N GLY A 495 -31.91 -26.32 39.26
CA GLY A 495 -30.63 -27.01 39.04
C GLY A 495 -30.35 -28.15 40.04
N GLU A 496 -31.32 -28.52 40.89
CA GLU A 496 -31.20 -29.63 41.84
C GLU A 496 -31.52 -30.98 41.18
N LEU A 497 -30.63 -31.47 40.32
CA LEU A 497 -30.87 -32.73 39.56
C LEU A 497 -30.60 -34.04 40.34
N GLY A 498 -30.07 -33.97 41.56
CA GLY A 498 -29.72 -35.15 42.37
C GLY A 498 -28.91 -36.22 41.60
N ASP A 499 -29.26 -37.50 41.80
CA ASP A 499 -28.65 -38.65 41.10
C ASP A 499 -29.05 -38.76 39.60
N ALA A 500 -29.96 -37.90 39.12
CA ALA A 500 -30.51 -37.95 37.76
C ALA A 500 -29.72 -37.10 36.74
N GLU A 501 -28.64 -36.43 37.13
CA GLU A 501 -27.87 -35.49 36.28
C GLU A 501 -27.39 -36.13 34.96
N ALA A 502 -26.85 -37.35 34.99
CA ALA A 502 -26.40 -38.04 33.78
C ALA A 502 -27.58 -38.42 32.85
N ALA A 503 -28.73 -38.78 33.42
CA ALA A 503 -29.93 -39.09 32.66
C ALA A 503 -30.55 -37.83 32.06
N PHE A 504 -30.46 -36.69 32.76
CA PHE A 504 -30.88 -35.38 32.28
C PHE A 504 -30.04 -34.91 31.10
N GLN A 505 -28.70 -34.96 31.21
CA GLN A 505 -27.80 -34.60 30.10
C GLN A 505 -28.06 -35.46 28.86
N ALA A 506 -28.18 -36.78 29.02
CA ALA A 506 -28.51 -37.68 27.92
C ALA A 506 -29.89 -37.38 27.29
N ALA A 507 -30.86 -36.93 28.09
CA ALA A 507 -32.18 -36.53 27.59
C ALA A 507 -32.15 -35.20 26.84
N VAL A 508 -31.33 -34.23 27.28
CA VAL A 508 -31.09 -32.96 26.58
C VAL A 508 -30.43 -33.20 25.22
N GLU A 509 -29.38 -34.03 25.18
CA GLU A 509 -28.69 -34.41 23.94
C GLU A 509 -29.60 -35.10 22.92
N ALA A 510 -30.67 -35.76 23.38
CA ALA A 510 -31.62 -36.48 22.53
C ALA A 510 -32.73 -35.59 21.93
N LEU A 511 -32.80 -34.29 22.27
CA LEU A 511 -33.84 -33.40 21.78
C LEU A 511 -33.64 -33.00 20.31
N PRO A 512 -34.71 -32.93 19.49
CA PRO A 512 -34.62 -32.65 18.05
C PRO A 512 -34.52 -31.14 17.70
N GLY A 513 -33.89 -30.33 18.55
CA GLY A 513 -33.84 -28.87 18.37
C GLY A 513 -32.83 -28.19 19.29
N ARG A 514 -32.83 -26.86 19.31
CA ARG A 514 -31.97 -26.09 20.23
C ARG A 514 -32.53 -26.16 21.64
N VAL A 515 -31.65 -26.29 22.63
CA VAL A 515 -32.02 -26.45 24.03
C VAL A 515 -31.37 -25.34 24.86
N PHE A 516 -32.21 -24.58 25.52
CA PHE A 516 -31.86 -23.43 26.34
C PHE A 516 -32.20 -23.68 27.80
N GLY A 517 -31.33 -23.21 28.70
CA GLY A 517 -31.52 -23.33 30.14
C GLY A 517 -31.84 -21.99 30.80
N VAL A 518 -32.75 -21.99 31.76
CA VAL A 518 -32.95 -20.89 32.70
C VAL A 518 -32.86 -21.47 34.11
N VAL A 519 -31.80 -21.10 34.83
CA VAL A 519 -31.45 -21.68 36.13
C VAL A 519 -31.10 -20.56 37.12
N PRO A 520 -31.03 -20.80 38.43
CA PRO A 520 -30.53 -19.81 39.38
C PRO A 520 -29.14 -19.31 38.95
N GLU A 521 -28.83 -18.05 39.23
CA GLU A 521 -27.55 -17.44 38.83
C GLU A 521 -26.35 -18.28 39.26
N SER A 522 -26.42 -18.86 40.47
CA SER A 522 -25.41 -19.75 41.05
C SER A 522 -25.16 -21.05 40.26
N GLN A 523 -26.10 -21.45 39.40
CA GLN A 523 -26.05 -22.69 38.61
C GLN A 523 -25.69 -22.44 37.13
N THR A 524 -25.69 -21.19 36.66
CA THR A 524 -25.45 -20.84 35.24
C THR A 524 -24.16 -21.46 34.69
N GLY A 525 -23.05 -21.34 35.42
CA GLY A 525 -21.76 -21.93 35.02
C GLY A 525 -21.75 -23.47 34.98
N ARG A 526 -22.53 -24.13 35.86
CA ARG A 526 -22.65 -25.60 35.87
C ARG A 526 -23.42 -26.11 34.64
N PHE A 527 -24.44 -25.38 34.21
CA PHE A 527 -25.34 -25.79 33.14
C PHE A 527 -24.96 -25.27 31.75
N GLN A 528 -24.07 -24.29 31.66
CA GLN A 528 -23.59 -23.76 30.37
C GLN A 528 -23.02 -24.82 29.42
N PRO A 529 -22.33 -25.90 29.87
CA PRO A 529 -21.89 -26.98 28.98
C PRO A 529 -23.01 -27.92 28.50
N VAL A 530 -24.19 -27.88 29.12
CA VAL A 530 -25.33 -28.78 28.85
C VAL A 530 -26.31 -28.18 27.85
N PHE A 531 -26.45 -26.85 27.87
CA PHE A 531 -27.37 -26.12 27.00
C PHE A 531 -26.62 -25.29 25.95
N ASP A 532 -27.31 -24.97 24.86
CA ASP A 532 -26.79 -24.05 23.83
C ASP A 532 -26.53 -22.65 24.42
N GLN A 533 -27.38 -22.23 25.36
CA GLN A 533 -27.23 -20.98 26.11
C GLN A 533 -28.00 -21.08 27.44
N VAL A 534 -27.46 -20.44 28.48
CA VAL A 534 -28.06 -20.41 29.82
C VAL A 534 -28.31 -18.99 30.27
N TRP A 535 -29.49 -18.74 30.83
CA TRP A 535 -29.86 -17.51 31.51
C TRP A 535 -30.03 -17.74 33.01
N ALA A 536 -29.75 -16.70 33.79
CA ALA A 536 -30.20 -16.66 35.16
C ALA A 536 -31.72 -16.50 35.21
N LEU A 537 -32.38 -17.16 36.16
CA LEU A 537 -33.75 -16.84 36.54
C LEU A 537 -33.83 -15.34 36.88
N PRO A 538 -34.73 -14.58 36.24
CA PRO A 538 -34.79 -13.14 36.46
C PRO A 538 -35.24 -12.84 37.88
N PRO A 539 -34.74 -11.75 38.50
CA PRO A 539 -35.36 -11.23 39.71
C PRO A 539 -36.80 -10.82 39.42
N ASP A 540 -37.65 -10.86 40.45
CA ASP A 540 -39.10 -10.68 40.34
C ASP A 540 -39.54 -9.36 39.67
N ASP A 541 -38.67 -8.36 39.62
CA ASP A 541 -38.91 -7.04 39.04
C ASP A 541 -38.43 -6.88 37.58
N GLN A 542 -37.73 -7.85 36.99
CA GLN A 542 -37.13 -7.71 35.64
C GLN A 542 -37.30 -8.92 34.69
N PRO A 543 -38.48 -9.56 34.57
CA PRO A 543 -38.67 -10.68 33.64
C PRO A 543 -38.55 -10.28 32.16
N ASP A 544 -38.84 -9.01 31.83
CA ASP A 544 -38.88 -8.51 30.44
C ASP A 544 -37.49 -8.47 29.78
N ALA A 545 -36.43 -8.18 30.56
CA ALA A 545 -35.06 -8.12 30.06
C ALA A 545 -34.54 -9.51 29.65
N THR A 546 -34.75 -10.51 30.52
CA THR A 546 -34.42 -11.91 30.22
C THR A 546 -35.27 -12.45 29.08
N ALA A 547 -36.57 -12.14 29.05
CA ALA A 547 -37.44 -12.51 27.92
C ALA A 547 -36.99 -11.89 26.59
N ALA A 548 -36.52 -10.64 26.58
CA ALA A 548 -35.94 -10.01 25.39
C ALA A 548 -34.64 -10.69 24.94
N SER A 549 -33.76 -11.07 25.88
CA SER A 549 -32.53 -11.79 25.55
C SER A 549 -32.79 -13.20 25.01
N ILE A 550 -33.77 -13.91 25.55
CA ILE A 550 -34.18 -15.24 25.06
C ILE A 550 -34.76 -15.12 23.64
N ARG A 551 -35.56 -14.11 23.36
CA ARG A 551 -36.08 -13.84 22.01
C ARG A 551 -34.99 -13.52 21.00
N ARG A 552 -33.95 -12.78 21.39
CA ARG A 552 -32.75 -12.58 20.56
C ARG A 552 -32.14 -13.91 20.13
N ALA A 553 -31.95 -14.82 21.08
CA ALA A 553 -31.43 -16.16 20.80
C ALA A 553 -32.35 -16.97 19.85
N PHE A 554 -33.66 -16.68 19.81
CA PHE A 554 -34.59 -17.32 18.88
C PHE A 554 -34.42 -16.83 17.43
N GLY A 555 -33.75 -15.70 17.21
CA GLY A 555 -33.41 -15.19 15.87
C GLY A 555 -34.55 -14.47 15.16
N THR A 556 -35.50 -13.90 15.90
CA THR A 556 -36.67 -13.19 15.34
C THR A 556 -36.43 -11.69 15.09
N GLN A 557 -35.20 -11.22 15.26
CA GLN A 557 -34.84 -9.80 15.24
C GLN A 557 -33.82 -9.51 14.15
N LEU A 558 -33.91 -8.29 13.61
CA LEU A 558 -32.93 -7.70 12.71
C LEU A 558 -31.87 -7.02 13.58
N GLU A 559 -30.63 -7.51 13.53
CA GLU A 559 -29.51 -6.90 14.23
C GLU A 559 -28.66 -6.11 13.24
N ILE A 560 -28.46 -4.83 13.54
CA ILE A 560 -27.72 -3.89 12.72
C ILE A 560 -26.58 -3.32 13.55
N ARG A 561 -25.42 -3.08 12.95
CA ARG A 561 -24.35 -2.26 13.52
C ARG A 561 -23.96 -1.13 12.59
N TYR A 562 -23.46 -0.04 13.15
CA TYR A 562 -22.91 1.07 12.40
C TYR A 562 -21.84 1.77 13.25
N THR A 563 -20.97 2.53 12.59
CA THR A 563 -20.01 3.40 13.28
C THR A 563 -20.67 4.74 13.57
N ALA A 564 -20.76 5.12 14.85
CA ALA A 564 -21.31 6.40 15.25
C ALA A 564 -20.41 7.56 14.79
N PRO A 565 -21.00 8.68 14.34
CA PRO A 565 -20.24 9.88 14.07
C PRO A 565 -19.58 10.40 15.36
N PRO A 566 -18.42 11.06 15.27
CA PRO A 566 -17.75 11.60 16.44
C PRO A 566 -18.68 12.54 17.22
N GLY A 567 -18.68 12.41 18.54
CA GLY A 567 -19.46 13.23 19.44
C GLY A 567 -18.65 13.58 20.68
N LEU A 568 -19.06 14.65 21.38
CA LEU A 568 -18.50 14.94 22.70
C LEU A 568 -18.93 13.84 23.67
N ALA A 569 -18.02 13.45 24.58
CA ALA A 569 -18.34 12.58 25.70
C ALA A 569 -19.65 13.04 26.39
N ASP A 570 -20.52 12.08 26.70
CA ASP A 570 -21.86 12.24 27.29
C ASP A 570 -22.90 12.97 26.43
N ALA A 571 -22.56 13.40 25.22
CA ALA A 571 -23.57 13.93 24.29
C ALA A 571 -24.57 12.84 23.91
N ILE A 572 -25.85 13.19 23.85
CA ILE A 572 -26.90 12.28 23.37
C ILE A 572 -26.98 12.40 21.86
N GLN A 573 -26.72 11.31 21.15
CA GLN A 573 -26.95 11.20 19.72
C GLN A 573 -28.33 10.58 19.46
N SER A 574 -29.09 11.19 18.55
CA SER A 574 -30.38 10.71 18.07
C SER A 574 -30.19 9.79 16.87
N VAL A 575 -31.00 8.73 16.77
CA VAL A 575 -30.98 7.74 15.68
C VAL A 575 -32.34 7.63 15.07
N GLU A 576 -32.41 7.66 13.75
CA GLU A 576 -33.61 7.34 12.97
C GLU A 576 -33.25 6.26 11.95
N LEU A 577 -33.87 5.08 12.07
CA LEU A 577 -33.74 3.97 11.12
C LEU A 577 -35.04 3.83 10.34
N SER A 578 -35.00 4.14 9.05
CA SER A 578 -36.09 3.88 8.10
C SER A 578 -35.87 2.55 7.37
N LEU A 579 -36.88 1.69 7.43
CA LEU A 579 -36.97 0.42 6.71
C LEU A 579 -37.92 0.63 5.50
N VAL A 580 -37.44 0.35 4.28
CA VAL A 580 -38.16 0.56 3.01
C VAL A 580 -38.23 2.04 2.57
N GLU A 581 -38.28 2.29 1.25
CA GLU A 581 -38.64 3.62 0.72
C GLU A 581 -40.09 3.98 1.09
N GLY A 582 -40.28 4.62 2.26
CA GLY A 582 -41.46 5.45 2.55
C GLY A 582 -42.52 4.91 3.51
N GLY A 583 -42.21 4.16 4.57
CA GLY A 583 -43.26 3.73 5.50
C GLY A 583 -42.93 3.53 6.98
N VAL A 584 -41.91 2.74 7.32
CA VAL A 584 -41.71 2.29 8.70
C VAL A 584 -40.36 2.78 9.21
N ALA A 585 -40.39 3.75 10.13
CA ALA A 585 -39.21 4.27 10.81
C ALA A 585 -39.22 3.88 12.30
N VAL A 586 -38.04 3.69 12.87
CA VAL A 586 -37.84 3.53 14.31
C VAL A 586 -36.81 4.53 14.79
N ASP A 587 -37.14 5.20 15.90
CA ASP A 587 -36.28 6.22 16.50
C ASP A 587 -35.61 5.69 17.78
N GLY A 588 -34.43 6.21 18.08
CA GLY A 588 -33.65 5.89 19.27
C GLY A 588 -32.72 7.03 19.68
N ALA A 589 -32.10 6.91 20.84
CA ALA A 589 -31.05 7.81 21.29
C ALA A 589 -30.10 7.11 22.27
N TYR A 590 -28.83 7.50 22.29
CA TYR A 590 -27.82 6.96 23.20
C TYR A 590 -26.76 8.00 23.59
N PRO A 591 -26.13 7.88 24.76
CA PRO A 591 -25.00 8.72 25.17
C PRO A 591 -23.68 8.26 24.52
N VAL A 592 -22.83 9.21 24.14
CA VAL A 592 -21.44 8.99 23.72
C VAL A 592 -20.57 8.63 24.95
N PRO A 593 -19.86 7.49 24.98
CA PRO A 593 -19.02 7.10 26.13
C PRO A 593 -17.81 8.04 26.37
N GLU A 594 -17.43 8.24 27.65
CA GLU A 594 -16.35 9.15 28.11
C GLU A 594 -14.93 8.88 27.57
N THR A 595 -14.63 7.70 27.00
CA THR A 595 -13.24 7.23 26.84
C THR A 595 -12.55 7.51 25.49
N THR A 596 -13.13 8.26 24.56
CA THR A 596 -12.59 8.26 23.19
C THR A 596 -11.79 9.49 22.78
N VAL A 597 -10.46 9.38 22.86
CA VAL A 597 -9.62 9.88 21.77
C VAL A 597 -9.81 8.88 20.63
N LEU A 598 -10.67 9.20 19.67
CA LEU A 598 -10.87 8.38 18.48
C LEU A 598 -9.54 8.34 17.71
N THR A 599 -8.83 7.22 17.79
CA THR A 599 -7.80 6.95 16.79
C THR A 599 -8.49 6.49 15.52
N SER A 600 -8.10 7.03 14.37
CA SER A 600 -8.58 6.52 13.09
C SER A 600 -8.21 5.04 12.95
N ALA A 601 -9.08 4.28 12.30
CA ALA A 601 -8.71 2.95 11.84
C ALA A 601 -7.52 3.06 10.88
N ARG A 602 -6.70 2.03 10.76
CA ARG A 602 -5.50 2.09 9.92
C ARG A 602 -5.00 0.73 9.49
N LEU A 603 -4.25 0.72 8.41
CA LEU A 603 -3.55 -0.47 7.93
C LEU A 603 -2.11 -0.43 8.41
N GLU A 604 -1.67 -1.45 9.15
CA GLU A 604 -0.29 -1.62 9.62
C GLU A 604 0.39 -2.79 8.89
N LEU A 605 1.57 -2.55 8.33
CA LEU A 605 2.45 -3.57 7.76
C LEU A 605 3.53 -3.96 8.76
N GLN A 606 3.75 -5.26 8.93
CA GLN A 606 4.89 -5.83 9.62
C GLN A 606 5.69 -6.67 8.63
N VAL A 607 7.00 -6.45 8.59
CA VAL A 607 7.94 -7.29 7.84
C VAL A 607 8.66 -8.20 8.82
N MET A 608 8.84 -9.47 8.44
CA MET A 608 9.54 -10.48 9.22
C MET A 608 10.44 -11.32 8.31
N ARG A 609 11.45 -11.97 8.89
CA ARG A 609 12.33 -12.93 8.23
C ARG A 609 12.53 -14.13 9.14
N GLY A 610 12.05 -15.29 8.75
CA GLY A 610 12.10 -16.50 9.56
C GLY A 610 11.45 -16.31 10.94
N GLY A 611 10.31 -15.61 10.99
CA GLY A 611 9.60 -15.25 12.23
C GLY A 611 10.23 -14.12 13.06
N GLN A 612 11.41 -13.60 12.71
CA GLN A 612 12.00 -12.43 13.37
C GLN A 612 11.48 -11.15 12.72
N THR A 613 10.95 -10.22 13.51
CA THR A 613 10.49 -8.91 13.03
C THR A 613 11.65 -8.05 12.52
N LEU A 614 11.55 -7.59 11.28
CA LEU A 614 12.46 -6.61 10.68
C LEU A 614 11.89 -5.20 10.93
N GLY A 615 12.33 -4.57 12.02
CA GLY A 615 11.81 -3.27 12.45
C GLY A 615 10.40 -3.32 13.08
N GLY A 616 9.87 -2.13 13.38
CA GLY A 616 8.52 -1.99 13.96
C GLY A 616 7.41 -2.01 12.90
N ARG A 617 6.16 -2.15 13.35
CA ARG A 617 4.97 -2.01 12.49
C ARG A 617 4.90 -0.62 11.87
N ARG A 618 4.48 -0.56 10.61
CA ARG A 618 4.42 0.65 9.79
C ARG A 618 2.99 0.91 9.36
N THR A 619 2.44 2.05 9.74
CA THR A 619 1.14 2.48 9.23
C THR A 619 1.27 2.83 7.76
N LEU A 620 0.52 2.13 6.91
CA LEU A 620 0.49 2.34 5.46
C LEU A 620 -0.56 3.35 5.03
N ILE A 621 -1.72 3.32 5.68
CA ILE A 621 -2.91 4.11 5.38
C ILE A 621 -3.65 4.36 6.70
N GLU A 622 -4.00 5.60 6.98
CA GLU A 622 -5.04 5.94 7.95
C GLU A 622 -6.38 5.95 7.24
N LEU A 623 -7.30 5.12 7.73
CA LEU A 623 -8.64 4.95 7.19
C LEU A 623 -9.59 6.00 7.81
N ALA A 624 -10.74 6.21 7.17
CA ALA A 624 -11.74 7.23 7.53
C ALA A 624 -11.27 8.69 7.40
N ARG A 625 -10.20 8.95 6.65
CA ARG A 625 -9.83 10.28 6.12
C ARG A 625 -10.44 10.50 4.74
N ASP A 626 -10.64 11.75 4.34
CA ASP A 626 -11.25 12.10 3.05
C ASP A 626 -10.47 11.52 1.85
N ASP A 627 -9.14 11.39 1.97
CA ASP A 627 -8.21 10.86 0.97
C ASP A 627 -7.99 9.32 1.06
N SER A 628 -8.70 8.62 1.96
CA SER A 628 -8.44 7.19 2.21
C SER A 628 -8.61 6.32 0.97
N GLN A 629 -9.55 6.66 0.09
CA GLN A 629 -9.79 5.90 -1.14
C GLN A 629 -8.66 6.08 -2.14
N GLU A 630 -8.20 7.32 -2.31
CA GLU A 630 -7.07 7.68 -3.16
C GLU A 630 -5.79 6.95 -2.70
N GLN A 631 -5.54 6.93 -1.39
CA GLN A 631 -4.44 6.15 -0.82
C GLN A 631 -4.59 4.64 -1.06
N LEU A 632 -5.80 4.09 -1.06
CA LEU A 632 -6.08 2.67 -1.34
C LEU A 632 -5.90 2.32 -2.83
N LEU A 633 -6.17 3.26 -3.73
CA LEU A 633 -5.87 3.11 -5.17
C LEU A 633 -4.37 3.03 -5.44
N GLY A 634 -3.55 3.58 -4.53
CA GLY A 634 -2.11 3.51 -4.61
C GLY A 634 -1.54 2.09 -4.55
N SER A 635 -0.46 1.86 -5.29
CA SER A 635 0.32 0.63 -5.24
C SER A 635 1.51 0.76 -4.29
N ARG A 636 1.89 -0.34 -3.64
CA ARG A 636 2.96 -0.39 -2.65
C ARG A 636 3.91 -1.55 -2.95
N ALA A 637 5.08 -1.26 -3.50
CA ALA A 637 6.10 -2.27 -3.78
C ALA A 637 7.05 -2.39 -2.59
N ILE A 638 7.20 -3.59 -2.05
CA ILE A 638 8.09 -3.87 -0.92
C ILE A 638 9.35 -4.52 -1.48
N PHE A 639 10.48 -3.89 -1.21
CA PHE A 639 11.78 -4.32 -1.67
C PHE A 639 12.63 -4.76 -0.48
N SER A 640 13.27 -5.92 -0.58
CA SER A 640 14.18 -6.46 0.43
C SER A 640 15.49 -6.87 -0.22
N GLY A 641 16.62 -6.37 0.26
CA GLY A 641 17.92 -6.73 -0.28
C GLY A 641 19.08 -6.44 0.66
N GLY A 642 20.23 -7.09 0.45
CA GLY A 642 21.44 -6.87 1.24
C GLY A 642 22.21 -5.58 0.94
N GLY A 643 21.64 -4.73 0.08
CA GLY A 643 22.01 -3.32 -0.04
C GLY A 643 22.70 -2.90 -1.34
N GLN A 644 23.43 -3.77 -2.06
CA GLN A 644 24.12 -3.37 -3.30
C GLN A 644 23.88 -4.37 -4.44
N PHE A 645 23.33 -3.89 -5.56
CA PHE A 645 23.05 -4.68 -6.76
C PHE A 645 24.06 -4.38 -7.86
N ALA A 646 24.45 -5.38 -8.66
CA ALA A 646 25.25 -5.08 -9.84
C ALA A 646 24.40 -4.32 -10.86
N LEU A 647 25.06 -3.46 -11.62
CA LEU A 647 24.41 -2.59 -12.59
C LEU A 647 23.73 -3.38 -13.71
N GLU A 648 24.29 -4.52 -14.07
CA GLU A 648 23.75 -5.43 -15.06
C GLU A 648 22.38 -5.96 -14.67
N ALA A 649 22.17 -6.29 -13.39
CA ALA A 649 20.87 -6.72 -12.89
C ALA A 649 19.83 -5.61 -13.01
N LEU A 650 20.24 -4.36 -12.76
CA LEU A 650 19.42 -3.16 -12.92
C LEU A 650 19.03 -2.92 -14.38
N TYR A 651 20.01 -2.96 -15.29
CA TYR A 651 19.77 -2.73 -16.72
C TYR A 651 18.96 -3.85 -17.38
N ARG A 652 19.23 -5.10 -17.06
CA ARG A 652 18.42 -6.24 -17.54
C ARG A 652 16.94 -6.00 -17.22
N ARG A 653 16.68 -5.64 -15.97
CA ARG A 653 15.33 -5.38 -15.50
C ARG A 653 14.68 -4.18 -16.18
N TYR A 654 15.45 -3.11 -16.37
CA TYR A 654 15.01 -1.95 -17.16
C TYR A 654 14.52 -2.36 -18.55
N PHE A 655 15.32 -3.14 -19.29
CA PHE A 655 14.91 -3.60 -20.61
C PHE A 655 13.71 -4.55 -20.55
N ALA A 656 13.61 -5.39 -19.52
CA ALA A 656 12.47 -6.29 -19.32
C ALA A 656 11.16 -5.51 -19.09
N GLU A 657 11.16 -4.49 -18.25
CA GLU A 657 9.98 -3.64 -17.98
C GLU A 657 9.52 -2.94 -19.26
N TRP A 658 10.46 -2.31 -19.96
CA TRP A 658 10.24 -1.64 -21.23
C TRP A 658 9.68 -2.56 -22.30
N ARG A 659 10.25 -3.77 -22.38
CA ARG A 659 9.78 -4.82 -23.29
C ARG A 659 8.31 -5.13 -23.00
N VAL A 660 7.94 -5.38 -21.75
CA VAL A 660 6.55 -5.77 -21.43
C VAL A 660 5.58 -4.60 -21.64
N GLU A 661 5.97 -3.36 -21.33
CA GLU A 661 5.16 -2.18 -21.64
C GLU A 661 4.88 -2.09 -23.15
N LEU A 662 5.92 -2.18 -23.98
CA LEU A 662 5.78 -2.13 -25.43
C LEU A 662 5.03 -3.34 -26.00
N GLU A 663 5.21 -4.54 -25.45
CA GLU A 663 4.44 -5.74 -25.79
C GLU A 663 2.95 -5.56 -25.48
N THR A 664 2.63 -4.95 -24.34
CA THR A 664 1.25 -4.68 -23.93
C THR A 664 0.59 -3.65 -24.86
N GLN A 665 1.33 -2.60 -25.25
CA GLN A 665 0.86 -1.60 -26.22
C GLN A 665 0.67 -2.17 -27.63
N LEU A 666 1.43 -3.20 -28.01
CA LEU A 666 1.34 -3.90 -29.30
C LEU A 666 0.33 -5.05 -29.34
N ALA A 667 -0.19 -5.47 -28.18
CA ALA A 667 -1.22 -6.51 -28.05
C ALA A 667 -2.64 -6.20 -28.61
N PRO A 668 -3.05 -4.97 -29.02
CA PRO A 668 -4.41 -4.69 -29.50
C PRO A 668 -4.87 -5.49 -30.74
N ASP A 669 -3.96 -6.15 -31.47
CA ASP A 669 -4.29 -6.92 -32.67
C ASP A 669 -4.73 -8.38 -32.39
N ALA A 670 -4.69 -8.87 -31.15
CA ALA A 670 -4.88 -10.30 -30.82
C ALA A 670 -6.29 -10.72 -30.37
N GLY A 671 -7.32 -9.89 -30.58
CA GLY A 671 -8.73 -10.31 -30.51
C GLY A 671 -9.24 -10.82 -29.16
N THR A 672 -8.50 -10.62 -28.07
CA THR A 672 -8.98 -10.89 -26.70
C THR A 672 -9.10 -9.55 -25.97
N ALA A 673 -10.34 -9.19 -25.65
CA ALA A 673 -10.72 -7.95 -24.96
C ALA A 673 -10.34 -7.94 -23.46
N GLY A 674 -9.17 -8.45 -23.13
CA GLY A 674 -8.56 -8.29 -21.81
C GLY A 674 -7.21 -7.64 -22.01
N SER A 675 -7.13 -6.32 -21.83
CA SER A 675 -5.85 -5.67 -21.61
C SER A 675 -5.20 -6.36 -20.40
N LEU A 676 -4.11 -7.08 -20.62
CA LEU A 676 -3.27 -7.47 -19.50
C LEU A 676 -2.83 -6.16 -18.83
N PRO A 677 -3.02 -6.00 -17.50
CA PRO A 677 -2.46 -4.86 -16.82
C PRO A 677 -0.96 -4.88 -17.09
N ALA A 678 -0.41 -3.76 -17.59
CA ALA A 678 1.02 -3.58 -17.68
C ALA A 678 1.65 -4.07 -16.35
N PRO A 679 2.80 -4.75 -16.36
CA PRO A 679 3.51 -5.00 -15.14
C PRO A 679 3.87 -3.63 -14.58
N VAL A 680 3.07 -3.15 -13.64
CA VAL A 680 3.47 -2.10 -12.70
C VAL A 680 4.45 -2.78 -11.75
N GLY A 681 5.59 -3.20 -12.29
CA GLY A 681 6.80 -3.51 -11.55
C GLY A 681 7.53 -2.20 -11.26
N PRO A 682 8.42 -2.17 -10.26
CA PRO A 682 9.08 -0.94 -9.85
C PRO A 682 9.96 -0.39 -10.98
N SER A 683 9.72 0.87 -11.38
CA SER A 683 10.58 1.55 -12.37
C SER A 683 12.06 1.47 -12.01
N LEU A 684 12.95 1.42 -12.99
CA LEU A 684 14.41 1.61 -12.88
C LEU A 684 14.85 2.56 -11.75
N ASP A 685 14.15 3.68 -11.58
CA ASP A 685 14.42 4.68 -10.55
C ASP A 685 14.48 4.06 -9.16
N ALA A 686 13.67 3.04 -8.87
CA ALA A 686 13.58 2.30 -7.61
C ALA A 686 14.87 1.59 -7.21
N LEU A 687 15.43 0.86 -8.17
CA LEU A 687 16.51 -0.08 -7.90
C LEU A 687 17.84 0.65 -8.05
N ALA A 688 17.91 1.59 -9.00
CA ALA A 688 18.98 2.58 -9.04
C ALA A 688 18.96 3.45 -7.78
N ALA A 689 17.77 3.77 -7.25
CA ALA A 689 17.62 4.52 -6.01
C ALA A 689 18.12 3.76 -4.80
N ILE A 690 17.66 2.53 -4.58
CA ILE A 690 18.03 1.75 -3.40
C ILE A 690 19.53 1.38 -3.45
N ASN A 691 20.02 0.99 -4.62
CA ASN A 691 21.45 0.73 -4.83
C ASN A 691 22.30 2.00 -4.70
N GLY A 692 21.77 3.12 -5.19
CA GLY A 692 22.34 4.45 -5.02
C GLY A 692 22.40 4.85 -3.56
N LEU A 693 21.32 4.65 -2.80
CA LEU A 693 21.18 5.03 -1.40
C LEU A 693 22.22 4.32 -0.55
N VAL A 694 22.33 3.01 -0.67
CA VAL A 694 23.31 2.22 0.08
C VAL A 694 24.74 2.54 -0.32
N GLY A 695 25.02 2.66 -1.63
CA GLY A 695 26.35 3.05 -2.10
C GLY A 695 26.73 4.50 -1.78
N GLN A 696 25.77 5.40 -1.61
CA GLN A 696 26.01 6.78 -1.17
C GLN A 696 26.25 6.83 0.34
N VAL A 697 25.52 6.06 1.15
CA VAL A 697 25.72 5.99 2.61
C VAL A 697 27.15 5.59 2.96
N ASP A 698 27.67 4.51 2.37
CA ASP A 698 29.06 4.08 2.62
C ASP A 698 30.07 5.15 2.15
N ARG A 699 29.79 5.86 1.05
CA ARG A 699 30.64 6.95 0.54
C ARG A 699 30.58 8.21 1.40
N LEU A 700 29.42 8.52 1.97
CA LEU A 700 29.20 9.67 2.84
C LEU A 700 29.92 9.50 4.16
N LEU A 701 29.83 8.29 4.73
CA LEU A 701 30.51 7.95 5.98
C LEU A 701 32.02 7.80 5.81
N GLY A 702 32.50 7.53 4.59
CA GLY A 702 33.92 7.27 4.32
C GLY A 702 34.39 5.90 4.81
N GLU A 703 33.48 5.06 5.27
CA GLU A 703 33.71 3.69 5.73
C GLU A 703 32.49 2.80 5.40
N ARG A 704 32.69 1.49 5.33
CA ARG A 704 31.60 0.54 5.00
C ARG A 704 30.69 0.34 6.22
N ALA A 705 29.39 0.50 6.02
CA ALA A 705 28.42 0.06 7.02
C ALA A 705 28.21 -1.46 6.93
N SER A 706 28.39 -2.17 8.04
CA SER A 706 27.98 -3.57 8.16
C SER A 706 26.48 -3.63 8.42
N ARG A 707 25.76 -4.53 7.75
CA ARG A 707 24.33 -4.79 8.01
C ARG A 707 24.18 -6.22 8.51
N LEU A 708 23.31 -6.41 9.49
CA LEU A 708 23.01 -7.72 10.07
C LEU A 708 21.86 -8.40 9.31
N ASP A 709 20.93 -7.57 8.84
CA ASP A 709 19.72 -7.94 8.14
C ASP A 709 19.65 -7.26 6.76
N PRO A 710 18.80 -7.74 5.84
CA PRO A 710 18.54 -7.04 4.60
C PRO A 710 17.91 -5.67 4.86
N LEU A 711 18.29 -4.68 4.05
CA LEU A 711 17.57 -3.41 3.93
C LEU A 711 16.18 -3.69 3.35
N VAL A 712 15.15 -3.22 4.03
CA VAL A 712 13.77 -3.30 3.58
C VAL A 712 13.24 -1.89 3.34
N THR A 713 12.78 -1.64 2.13
CA THR A 713 12.17 -0.37 1.73
C THR A 713 10.78 -0.59 1.16
N LEU A 714 9.86 0.31 1.46
CA LEU A 714 8.53 0.38 0.91
C LEU A 714 8.47 1.53 -0.08
N ARG A 715 8.02 1.25 -1.29
CA ARG A 715 7.76 2.27 -2.31
C ARG A 715 6.28 2.40 -2.49
N SER A 716 5.77 3.62 -2.36
CA SER A 716 4.37 3.93 -2.62
C SER A 716 4.25 4.72 -3.92
N ALA A 717 3.21 4.43 -4.68
CA ALA A 717 2.74 5.28 -5.77
C ALA A 717 1.24 5.45 -5.56
N VAL A 718 0.82 6.65 -5.15
CA VAL A 718 -0.57 7.01 -4.82
C VAL A 718 -1.08 7.96 -5.89
N VAL A 719 -2.36 7.86 -6.22
CA VAL A 719 -3.03 8.83 -7.08
C VAL A 719 -3.69 9.83 -6.16
N ASP A 720 -3.31 11.09 -6.26
CA ASP A 720 -3.89 12.23 -5.54
C ASP A 720 -4.88 12.91 -6.49
N VAL A 721 -6.17 12.91 -6.15
CA VAL A 721 -7.23 13.36 -7.07
C VAL A 721 -7.73 14.73 -6.63
N HIS A 722 -7.30 15.77 -7.34
CA HIS A 722 -7.72 17.14 -7.05
C HIS A 722 -9.19 17.38 -7.45
N ASP A 723 -9.60 16.83 -8.59
CA ASP A 723 -10.97 16.89 -9.11
C ASP A 723 -11.26 15.81 -10.17
N ALA A 724 -12.46 15.83 -10.78
CA ALA A 724 -12.90 14.85 -11.77
C ALA A 724 -12.07 14.82 -13.08
N GLU A 725 -11.28 15.86 -13.36
CA GLU A 725 -10.48 16.01 -14.58
C GLU A 725 -8.96 15.98 -14.29
N ASN A 726 -8.53 16.17 -13.04
CA ASN A 726 -7.12 16.32 -12.65
C ASN A 726 -6.73 15.36 -11.52
N ALA A 727 -5.66 14.59 -11.73
CA ALA A 727 -5.05 13.73 -10.72
C ALA A 727 -3.52 13.67 -10.88
N ASP A 728 -2.80 13.72 -9.76
CA ASP A 728 -1.35 13.61 -9.69
C ASP A 728 -0.92 12.22 -9.23
N LEU A 729 0.19 11.72 -9.80
CA LEU A 729 0.83 10.50 -9.32
C LEU A 729 1.93 10.85 -8.31
N VAL A 730 1.63 10.67 -7.04
CA VAL A 730 2.53 10.91 -5.93
C VAL A 730 3.37 9.67 -5.64
N ARG A 731 4.69 9.80 -5.63
CA ARG A 731 5.62 8.67 -5.38
C ARG A 731 6.38 8.87 -4.07
N GLY A 732 6.46 7.82 -3.26
CA GLY A 732 7.19 7.79 -2.00
C GLY A 732 8.16 6.62 -1.91
N LEU A 733 9.19 6.80 -1.07
CA LEU A 733 10.10 5.75 -0.62
C LEU A 733 10.21 5.88 0.89
N ASP A 734 9.92 4.81 1.61
CA ASP A 734 10.07 4.69 3.05
C ASP A 734 11.04 3.55 3.38
N VAL A 735 11.99 3.79 4.28
CA VAL A 735 12.92 2.76 4.77
C VAL A 735 12.28 2.07 5.96
N LEU A 736 11.65 0.92 5.72
CA LEU A 736 10.97 0.15 6.77
C LEU A 736 11.97 -0.39 7.80
N HIS A 737 13.10 -0.89 7.32
CA HIS A 737 14.18 -1.47 8.11
C HIS A 737 15.54 -1.22 7.43
N ASP A 738 16.50 -0.66 8.16
CA ASP A 738 17.83 -0.26 7.66
C ASP A 738 18.85 -1.42 7.59
N GLY A 739 18.43 -2.64 7.91
CA GLY A 739 19.31 -3.81 8.03
C GLY A 739 20.12 -3.82 9.33
N HIS A 740 19.73 -3.03 10.33
CA HIS A 740 20.53 -2.76 11.52
C HIS A 740 21.94 -2.31 11.16
N ALA A 741 22.01 -1.32 10.27
CA ALA A 741 23.28 -0.82 9.79
C ALA A 741 24.13 -0.32 10.97
N ARG A 742 25.41 -0.68 10.97
CA ARG A 742 26.42 -0.32 11.96
C ARG A 742 27.69 0.09 11.26
N HIS A 743 28.51 0.90 11.92
CA HIS A 743 29.90 1.09 11.48
C HIS A 743 30.63 -0.25 11.41
N ALA A 744 31.72 -0.34 10.64
CA ALA A 744 32.51 -1.56 10.51
C ALA A 744 33.04 -2.10 11.85
N ASP A 745 33.15 -1.24 12.87
CA ASP A 745 33.54 -1.61 14.24
C ASP A 745 32.37 -2.06 15.13
N GLY A 746 31.15 -2.10 14.61
CA GLY A 746 29.93 -2.54 15.30
C GLY A 746 29.16 -1.44 16.03
N ARG A 747 29.66 -0.19 16.04
CA ARG A 747 28.99 0.94 16.73
C ARG A 747 27.73 1.39 15.98
N VAL A 748 26.69 1.71 16.75
CA VAL A 748 25.50 2.44 16.27
C VAL A 748 25.79 3.93 16.36
N SER A 749 25.42 4.69 15.32
CA SER A 749 25.64 6.12 15.28
C SER A 749 24.45 6.82 14.63
N PRO A 750 23.98 7.94 15.19
CA PRO A 750 22.99 8.80 14.53
C PRO A 750 23.42 9.27 13.14
N ARG A 751 24.73 9.42 12.90
CA ARG A 751 25.31 9.82 11.60
C ARG A 751 24.89 8.90 10.46
N LEU A 752 24.75 7.61 10.74
CA LEU A 752 24.32 6.61 9.76
C LEU A 752 22.84 6.81 9.38
N GLY A 753 21.98 7.10 10.35
CA GLY A 753 20.58 7.46 10.12
C GLY A 753 20.43 8.75 9.30
N LEU A 754 21.26 9.76 9.59
CA LEU A 754 21.30 10.99 8.81
C LEU A 754 21.78 10.74 7.38
N ALA A 755 22.83 9.93 7.18
CA ALA A 755 23.34 9.58 5.86
C ALA A 755 22.29 8.81 5.02
N LEU A 756 21.52 7.93 5.65
CA LEU A 756 20.39 7.25 5.02
C LEU A 756 19.32 8.25 4.57
N ALA A 757 18.98 9.22 5.42
CA ALA A 757 17.97 10.24 5.12
C ALA A 757 18.39 11.20 3.99
N VAL A 758 19.65 11.63 3.95
CA VAL A 758 20.21 12.42 2.83
C VAL A 758 20.14 11.63 1.53
N ALA A 759 20.53 10.36 1.59
CA ALA A 759 20.52 9.50 0.42
C ALA A 759 19.10 9.21 -0.08
N GLU A 760 18.12 9.08 0.81
CA GLU A 760 16.68 8.97 0.50
C GLU A 760 16.14 10.23 -0.18
N ALA A 761 16.49 11.42 0.31
CA ALA A 761 16.09 12.70 -0.27
C ALA A 761 16.54 12.82 -1.73
N GLN A 762 17.80 12.52 -2.00
CA GLN A 762 18.39 12.57 -3.33
C GLN A 762 17.74 11.60 -4.32
N VAL A 763 17.38 10.42 -3.82
CA VAL A 763 16.67 9.40 -4.57
C VAL A 763 15.30 9.88 -5.02
N LEU A 764 14.60 10.60 -4.12
CA LEU A 764 13.25 11.08 -4.35
C LEU A 764 13.21 12.40 -5.14
N GLY A 765 14.35 13.04 -5.39
CA GLY A 765 14.42 14.31 -6.12
C GLY A 765 13.77 15.50 -5.38
N GLY A 766 13.50 15.37 -4.08
CA GLY A 766 12.81 16.36 -3.26
C GLY A 766 13.51 16.65 -1.92
N PRO A 767 13.12 17.71 -1.20
CA PRO A 767 13.75 18.10 0.06
C PRO A 767 13.63 16.97 1.09
N GLY A 768 14.76 16.51 1.61
CA GLY A 768 14.84 15.48 2.65
C GLY A 768 14.24 15.90 3.97
N VAL A 769 13.98 14.93 4.85
CA VAL A 769 13.71 15.23 6.27
C VAL A 769 14.84 16.08 6.84
N ASN A 770 16.10 15.78 6.49
CA ASN A 770 17.24 16.56 6.94
C ASN A 770 17.21 18.01 6.45
N ALA A 771 16.93 18.24 5.17
CA ALA A 771 16.76 19.58 4.63
C ALA A 771 15.63 20.34 5.35
N GLN A 772 14.47 19.71 5.55
CA GLN A 772 13.36 20.33 6.28
C GLN A 772 13.69 20.67 7.74
N MET A 773 14.46 19.81 8.41
CA MET A 773 14.95 20.06 9.76
C MET A 773 15.96 21.22 9.80
N VAL A 774 16.88 21.29 8.83
CA VAL A 774 17.89 22.35 8.72
C VAL A 774 17.26 23.70 8.36
N ASP A 775 16.26 23.71 7.49
CA ASP A 775 15.57 24.90 7.01
C ASP A 775 14.49 25.41 7.99
N SER A 776 14.18 24.67 9.05
CA SER A 776 13.16 25.05 10.02
C SER A 776 13.65 26.15 10.96
N ASP A 777 12.87 27.22 11.11
CA ASP A 777 13.17 28.33 12.02
C ASP A 777 13.13 27.90 13.50
N GLU A 778 12.36 26.85 13.82
CA GLU A 778 12.19 26.34 15.17
C GLU A 778 12.09 24.81 15.19
N LEU A 779 12.91 24.19 16.05
CA LEU A 779 12.88 22.76 16.32
C LEU A 779 12.46 22.47 17.75
N VAL A 780 11.65 21.44 17.92
CA VAL A 780 11.10 21.01 19.21
C VAL A 780 11.62 19.62 19.53
N LEU A 781 12.21 19.46 20.72
CA LEU A 781 12.65 18.17 21.24
C LEU A 781 11.58 17.60 22.17
N ILE A 782 10.99 16.48 21.79
CA ILE A 782 10.07 15.69 22.60
C ILE A 782 10.80 14.49 23.20
N ASN A 783 10.87 14.46 24.52
CA ASN A 783 11.34 13.29 25.27
C ASN A 783 10.14 12.43 25.73
N PRO A 784 10.34 11.17 26.19
CA PRO A 784 9.24 10.30 26.64
C PRO A 784 8.33 10.93 27.71
N ASP A 785 8.88 11.86 28.50
CA ASP A 785 8.17 12.54 29.59
C ASP A 785 7.58 13.90 29.18
N THR A 786 7.79 14.34 27.94
CA THR A 786 7.30 15.62 27.42
C THR A 786 5.94 15.42 26.76
N ALA A 787 4.96 16.23 27.14
CA ALA A 787 3.65 16.21 26.48
C ALA A 787 3.82 16.64 25.02
N ILE A 788 3.18 15.90 24.11
CA ILE A 788 3.21 16.21 22.68
C ILE A 788 2.20 17.33 22.44
N PRO A 789 2.55 18.39 21.69
CA PRO A 789 1.62 19.46 21.37
C PRO A 789 0.38 18.91 20.66
N ASP A 790 -0.81 19.35 21.07
CA ASP A 790 -2.09 18.87 20.50
C ASP A 790 -2.23 19.17 19.00
N ALA A 791 -1.51 20.18 18.50
CA ALA A 791 -1.49 20.57 17.09
C ALA A 791 -0.63 19.64 16.20
N TRP A 792 0.17 18.75 16.79
CA TRP A 792 1.04 17.85 16.03
C TRP A 792 0.28 16.66 15.46
N PRO A 793 0.76 16.05 14.35
CA PRO A 793 0.17 14.83 13.83
C PRO A 793 0.10 13.75 14.90
N ALA A 794 -1.07 13.14 15.09
CA ALA A 794 -1.28 12.08 16.08
C ALA A 794 -0.32 10.88 15.88
N ALA A 795 0.20 10.71 14.66
CA ALA A 795 1.24 9.74 14.32
C ALA A 795 2.53 9.90 15.14
N VAL A 796 2.87 11.13 15.55
CA VAL A 796 4.01 11.41 16.42
C VAL A 796 3.83 10.74 17.78
N GLY A 797 2.68 10.96 18.43
CA GLY A 797 2.43 10.39 19.75
C GLY A 797 2.38 8.88 19.78
N ARG A 798 1.79 8.27 18.75
CA ARG A 798 1.79 6.80 18.60
C ARG A 798 3.19 6.26 18.36
N THR A 799 3.99 6.93 17.54
CA THR A 799 5.38 6.54 17.28
C THR A 799 6.19 6.53 18.56
N LEU A 800 6.12 7.61 19.34
CA LEU A 800 6.83 7.73 20.61
C LEU A 800 6.34 6.73 21.65
N ALA A 801 5.04 6.46 21.73
CA ALA A 801 4.47 5.46 22.63
C ALA A 801 4.93 4.02 22.28
N ASN A 802 4.98 3.69 20.99
CA ASN A 802 5.29 2.33 20.53
C ASN A 802 6.80 2.04 20.54
N GLN A 803 7.62 3.00 20.12
CA GLN A 803 9.05 2.78 19.91
C GLN A 803 9.91 3.33 21.05
N GLY A 804 9.35 4.25 21.84
CA GLY A 804 10.11 5.03 22.81
C GLY A 804 11.15 5.92 22.13
N GLY A 805 12.03 6.51 22.93
CA GLY A 805 13.11 7.37 22.45
C GLY A 805 12.79 8.86 22.55
N SER A 806 13.59 9.68 21.89
CA SER A 806 13.44 11.13 21.83
C SER A 806 13.23 11.55 20.37
N LEU A 807 12.33 12.47 20.12
CA LEU A 807 12.05 13.00 18.78
C LEU A 807 12.46 14.47 18.74
N LEU A 808 13.41 14.80 17.88
CA LEU A 808 13.65 16.19 17.46
C LEU A 808 12.84 16.43 16.19
N ALA A 809 11.91 17.38 16.18
CA ALA A 809 11.05 17.63 15.03
C ALA A 809 10.88 19.12 14.74
N THR A 810 10.38 19.44 13.56
CA THR A 810 9.92 20.78 13.19
C THR A 810 8.80 21.26 14.14
N ALA A 811 8.59 22.57 14.24
CA ALA A 811 7.58 23.14 15.15
C ALA A 811 6.14 22.64 14.92
N ASP A 812 5.82 22.19 13.70
CA ASP A 812 4.54 21.57 13.31
C ASP A 812 4.51 20.04 13.48
N GLY A 813 5.63 19.43 13.87
CA GLY A 813 5.75 17.98 14.04
C GLY A 813 5.72 17.18 12.73
N ARG A 814 5.76 17.83 11.56
CA ARG A 814 5.65 17.16 10.26
C ARG A 814 6.90 16.38 9.86
N ALA A 815 8.09 16.86 10.23
CA ALA A 815 9.36 16.20 9.97
C ALA A 815 10.16 16.07 11.26
N GLY A 816 10.88 14.96 11.43
CA GLY A 816 11.72 14.78 12.63
C GLY A 816 12.70 13.62 12.60
N TRP A 817 13.65 13.67 13.53
CA TRP A 817 14.61 12.62 13.83
C TRP A 817 14.21 11.91 15.12
N LEU A 818 13.71 10.68 14.98
CA LEU A 818 13.45 9.80 16.10
C LEU A 818 14.75 9.09 16.49
N ILE A 819 15.20 9.31 17.71
CA ILE A 819 16.38 8.66 18.29
C ILE A 819 15.90 7.64 19.31
N SER A 820 16.06 6.37 18.98
CA SER A 820 15.72 5.27 19.87
C SER A 820 16.71 5.16 21.03
N ARG A 821 16.34 4.39 22.06
CA ARG A 821 17.14 4.24 23.29
C ARG A 821 18.53 3.62 23.07
N ASP A 822 18.69 2.85 22.00
CA ASP A 822 19.96 2.23 21.58
C ASP A 822 20.82 3.16 20.71
N GLY A 823 20.38 4.41 20.47
CA GLY A 823 21.13 5.43 19.74
C GLY A 823 20.97 5.38 18.22
N MET A 824 20.08 4.53 17.69
CA MET A 824 19.72 4.56 16.28
C MET A 824 18.87 5.79 15.98
N LEU A 825 19.20 6.50 14.90
CA LEU A 825 18.43 7.64 14.41
C LEU A 825 17.62 7.21 13.20
N GLN A 826 16.33 7.52 13.21
CA GLN A 826 15.44 7.35 12.08
C GLN A 826 14.86 8.71 11.70
N ALA A 827 15.10 9.14 10.46
CA ALA A 827 14.41 10.29 9.91
C ALA A 827 12.96 9.90 9.57
N ARG A 828 12.00 10.76 9.89
CA ARG A 828 10.57 10.51 9.74
C ARG A 828 9.83 11.73 9.21
N LEU A 829 8.84 11.44 8.37
CA LEU A 829 7.72 12.32 8.07
C LEU A 829 6.48 11.77 8.79
N PHE A 830 5.67 12.66 9.36
CA PHE A 830 4.51 12.28 10.19
C PHE A 830 3.15 12.67 9.57
N ASP A 831 3.13 13.31 8.41
CA ASP A 831 1.92 13.66 7.62
C ASP A 831 2.07 13.10 6.19
N PRO A 832 0.97 12.74 5.48
CA PRO A 832 1.04 12.27 4.11
C PRO A 832 1.08 13.43 3.11
N ASP A 833 1.70 14.57 3.43
CA ASP A 833 2.25 15.42 2.38
C ASP A 833 3.56 14.77 1.93
N ALA A 834 3.43 13.74 1.11
CA ALA A 834 4.54 13.26 0.32
C ALA A 834 5.13 14.46 -0.41
N LYS A 835 6.44 14.67 -0.23
CA LYS A 835 7.29 15.66 -0.91
C LYS A 835 6.76 16.05 -2.30
N GLY A 836 5.90 17.07 -2.33
CA GLY A 836 5.27 17.64 -3.52
C GLY A 836 5.92 18.99 -3.82
N ALA A 837 6.11 19.27 -5.09
CA ALA A 837 6.87 20.42 -5.54
C ALA A 837 6.14 21.74 -5.27
N ARG A 838 6.63 22.52 -4.30
CA ARG A 838 6.23 23.94 -4.11
C ARG A 838 6.35 24.67 -5.46
N ALA A 839 5.56 25.70 -5.71
CA ALA A 839 5.54 26.49 -6.95
C ALA A 839 6.93 26.83 -7.54
N ARG A 840 7.95 27.02 -6.68
CA ARG A 840 9.36 27.23 -7.08
C ARG A 840 10.03 26.03 -7.76
N GLN A 841 9.68 24.80 -7.40
CA GLN A 841 10.15 23.58 -8.06
C GLN A 841 9.46 23.38 -9.41
N ALA A 842 8.17 23.73 -9.55
CA ALA A 842 7.50 23.77 -10.85
C ALA A 842 8.19 24.77 -11.81
N ILE A 843 8.57 25.95 -11.30
CA ILE A 843 9.36 26.95 -12.04
C ILE A 843 10.74 26.39 -12.42
N ALA A 844 11.43 25.71 -11.51
CA ALA A 844 12.77 25.16 -11.76
C ALA A 844 12.75 24.03 -12.82
N GLU A 845 11.78 23.13 -12.73
CA GLU A 845 11.60 22.04 -13.70
C GLU A 845 11.16 22.59 -15.07
N PHE A 846 10.30 23.61 -15.08
CA PHE A 846 9.95 24.35 -16.30
C PHE A 846 11.20 24.97 -16.96
N GLN A 847 12.03 25.69 -16.21
CA GLN A 847 13.26 26.29 -16.74
C GLN A 847 14.22 25.23 -17.28
N ARG A 848 14.28 24.05 -16.65
CA ARG A 848 15.07 22.91 -17.12
C ARG A 848 14.57 22.40 -18.48
N ILE A 849 13.27 22.17 -18.62
CA ILE A 849 12.63 21.74 -19.89
C ILE A 849 12.86 22.79 -20.98
N ARG A 850 12.76 24.08 -20.64
CA ARG A 850 12.94 25.19 -21.58
C ARG A 850 14.36 25.33 -22.11
N ASN A 851 15.35 25.20 -21.22
CA ASN A 851 16.76 25.20 -21.59
C ASN A 851 17.07 24.02 -22.54
N MET A 852 16.46 22.86 -22.31
CA MET A 852 16.57 21.69 -23.18
C MET A 852 15.92 21.92 -24.56
N LEU A 853 14.74 22.54 -24.62
CA LEU A 853 14.07 22.88 -25.89
C LEU A 853 14.82 23.94 -26.70
N THR A 854 15.46 24.90 -26.02
CA THR A 854 16.31 25.90 -26.67
C THR A 854 17.52 25.24 -27.34
N VAL A 855 18.16 24.30 -26.64
CA VAL A 855 19.27 23.50 -27.20
C VAL A 855 18.78 22.63 -28.36
N LEU A 856 17.63 21.96 -28.23
CA LEU A 856 17.03 21.16 -29.30
C LEU A 856 16.67 21.99 -30.53
N GLY A 857 16.11 23.19 -30.37
CA GLY A 857 15.78 24.08 -31.48
C GLY A 857 17.01 24.56 -32.28
N ILE A 858 18.10 24.86 -31.57
CA ILE A 858 19.38 25.24 -32.19
C ILE A 858 20.02 24.05 -32.92
N THR A 859 19.88 22.83 -32.37
CA THR A 859 20.52 21.63 -32.92
C THR A 859 19.72 21.03 -34.08
N ALA A 860 18.39 21.00 -33.96
CA ALA A 860 17.47 20.47 -34.97
C ALA A 860 17.44 21.32 -36.25
N SER A 861 17.61 22.65 -36.14
CA SER A 861 17.73 23.53 -37.32
C SER A 861 19.02 23.27 -38.11
N GLY A 862 20.12 22.90 -37.44
CA GLY A 862 21.37 22.49 -38.11
C GLY A 862 21.29 21.14 -38.84
N ILE A 863 20.47 20.21 -38.35
CA ILE A 863 20.35 18.83 -38.88
C ILE A 863 19.20 18.68 -39.90
N GLY A 864 18.13 19.46 -39.77
CA GLY A 864 16.96 19.41 -40.66
C GLY A 864 17.18 20.03 -42.04
N SER A 865 18.06 21.02 -42.16
CA SER A 865 18.39 21.71 -43.42
C SER A 865 18.88 20.76 -44.53
N PRO A 866 19.78 19.79 -44.27
CA PRO A 866 20.12 18.71 -45.22
C PRO A 866 18.95 17.81 -45.65
N MET A 867 17.91 17.68 -44.83
CA MET A 867 16.76 16.81 -45.08
C MET A 867 15.54 17.54 -45.68
N GLY A 868 15.71 18.82 -46.06
CA GLY A 868 14.67 19.61 -46.73
C GLY A 868 13.59 20.18 -45.80
N VAL A 869 13.76 20.07 -44.48
CA VAL A 869 12.89 20.71 -43.49
C VAL A 869 13.48 22.07 -43.17
N SER A 870 12.75 23.16 -43.43
CA SER A 870 13.28 24.50 -43.16
C SER A 870 13.48 24.69 -41.66
N GLY A 871 14.70 25.10 -41.26
CA GLY A 871 15.00 25.46 -39.89
C GLY A 871 14.11 26.58 -39.39
N ALA A 872 13.62 27.45 -40.28
CA ALA A 872 12.59 28.46 -39.99
C ALA A 872 11.25 27.86 -39.50
N GLN A 873 10.74 26.79 -40.12
CA GLN A 873 9.50 26.13 -39.69
C GLN A 873 9.69 25.38 -38.37
N LEU A 874 10.81 24.69 -38.20
CA LEU A 874 11.16 24.02 -36.95
C LEU A 874 11.37 25.02 -35.80
N GLY A 875 12.05 26.13 -36.07
CA GLY A 875 12.23 27.22 -35.12
C GLY A 875 10.91 27.89 -34.72
N GLY A 876 9.97 28.05 -35.67
CA GLY A 876 8.62 28.52 -35.39
C GLY A 876 7.83 27.56 -34.49
N LEU A 877 7.91 26.25 -34.75
CA LEU A 877 7.30 25.20 -33.92
C LEU A 877 7.88 25.17 -32.50
N VAL A 878 9.21 25.26 -32.37
CA VAL A 878 9.88 25.34 -31.05
C VAL A 878 9.48 26.61 -30.30
N GLY A 879 9.32 27.75 -30.99
CA GLY A 879 8.83 28.99 -30.37
C GLY A 879 7.38 28.90 -29.86
N ILE A 880 6.52 28.15 -30.56
CA ILE A 880 5.14 27.86 -30.11
C ILE A 880 5.16 26.93 -28.89
N LEU A 881 5.98 25.88 -28.92
CA LEU A 881 6.11 24.95 -27.80
C LEU A 881 6.69 25.64 -26.55
N ASP A 882 7.68 26.52 -26.73
CA ASP A 882 8.25 27.35 -25.67
C ASP A 882 7.18 28.23 -25.01
N THR A 883 6.33 28.87 -25.82
CA THR A 883 5.25 29.75 -25.31
C THR A 883 4.15 28.95 -24.62
N ASN A 884 3.75 27.81 -25.17
CA ASN A 884 2.78 26.92 -24.53
C ASN A 884 3.29 26.38 -23.19
N LEU A 885 4.59 26.11 -23.08
CA LEU A 885 5.21 25.71 -21.82
C LEU A 885 5.28 26.87 -20.81
N ARG A 886 5.56 28.11 -21.25
CA ARG A 886 5.49 29.31 -20.39
C ARG A 886 4.08 29.51 -19.83
N LEU A 887 3.07 29.35 -20.68
CA LEU A 887 1.65 29.43 -20.29
C LEU A 887 1.27 28.32 -19.31
N TRP A 888 1.70 27.09 -19.57
CA TRP A 888 1.49 25.96 -18.67
C TRP A 888 2.17 26.17 -17.31
N CYS A 889 3.44 26.61 -17.31
CA CYS A 889 4.14 26.98 -16.07
C CYS A 889 3.36 28.04 -15.30
N PHE A 890 2.96 29.12 -15.98
CA PHE A 890 2.27 30.23 -15.35
C PHE A 890 0.93 29.81 -14.75
N SER A 891 0.14 28.99 -15.46
CA SER A 891 -1.11 28.45 -14.92
C SER A 891 -0.88 27.56 -13.70
N THR A 892 0.11 26.67 -13.76
CA THR A 892 0.42 25.72 -12.68
C THR A 892 0.92 26.46 -11.43
N VAL A 893 1.77 27.47 -11.60
CA VAL A 893 2.30 28.29 -10.50
C VAL A 893 1.20 29.18 -9.89
N MET A 894 0.34 29.79 -10.72
CA MET A 894 -0.79 30.58 -10.24
C MET A 894 -1.80 29.74 -9.48
N LEU A 895 -2.05 28.50 -9.92
CA LEU A 895 -2.91 27.57 -9.19
C LEU A 895 -2.32 27.21 -7.83
N GLY A 896 -1.01 26.97 -7.75
CA GLY A 896 -0.32 26.78 -6.46
C GLY A 896 -0.55 27.95 -5.50
N PHE A 897 -0.39 29.19 -5.96
CA PHE A 897 -0.66 30.37 -5.13
C PHE A 897 -2.13 30.52 -4.74
N VAL A 898 -3.07 30.12 -5.60
CA VAL A 898 -4.52 30.14 -5.29
C VAL A 898 -4.87 29.06 -4.25
N THR A 899 -4.26 27.88 -4.33
CA THR A 899 -4.41 26.83 -3.32
C THR A 899 -3.89 27.29 -1.97
N ASP A 900 -2.69 27.87 -1.91
CA ASP A 900 -2.13 28.46 -0.69
C ASP A 900 -3.06 29.56 -0.11
N ALA A 901 -3.71 30.35 -0.98
CA ALA A 901 -4.66 31.38 -0.58
C ALA A 901 -5.99 30.84 -0.05
N ILE A 902 -6.45 29.69 -0.54
CA ILE A 902 -7.65 29.01 -0.03
C ILE A 902 -7.40 28.48 1.38
N GLU A 903 -6.20 27.95 1.63
CA GLU A 903 -5.80 27.42 2.93
C GLU A 903 -5.53 28.51 3.97
N THR A 904 -4.85 29.58 3.55
CA THR A 904 -4.46 30.68 4.45
C THR A 904 -5.51 31.79 4.55
N GLY A 905 -6.47 31.83 3.61
CA GLY A 905 -7.53 32.84 3.52
C GLY A 905 -7.12 34.15 2.83
N GLU A 906 -5.88 34.31 2.39
CA GLU A 906 -5.38 35.50 1.68
C GLU A 906 -4.46 35.11 0.52
N LEU A 907 -4.73 35.63 -0.68
CA LEU A 907 -3.84 35.48 -1.84
C LEU A 907 -2.72 36.53 -1.77
N GLU A 908 -1.46 36.10 -1.90
CA GLU A 908 -0.32 37.03 -1.95
C GLU A 908 -0.54 38.08 -3.06
N ALA A 909 -0.40 39.36 -2.69
CA ALA A 909 -0.73 40.48 -3.57
C ALA A 909 0.13 40.55 -4.85
N ASP A 910 1.27 39.86 -4.86
CA ASP A 910 2.22 39.76 -5.96
C ASP A 910 2.32 38.36 -6.58
N ALA A 911 1.45 37.40 -6.22
CA ALA A 911 1.44 36.04 -6.76
C ALA A 911 1.47 36.00 -8.30
N GLN A 912 0.67 36.86 -8.95
CA GLN A 912 0.65 36.99 -10.40
C GLN A 912 1.96 37.52 -10.98
N ALA A 913 2.62 38.45 -10.28
CA ALA A 913 3.91 38.99 -10.70
C ALA A 913 5.02 37.96 -10.51
N GLN A 914 5.02 37.21 -9.40
CA GLN A 914 5.97 36.13 -9.14
C GLN A 914 5.83 34.98 -10.15
N ALA A 915 4.60 34.58 -10.49
CA ALA A 915 4.34 33.57 -11.51
C ALA A 915 4.78 34.06 -12.91
N ALA A 916 4.46 35.30 -13.26
CA ALA A 916 4.84 35.93 -14.52
C ALA A 916 6.36 36.00 -14.68
N GLU A 917 7.07 36.44 -13.62
CA GLU A 917 8.52 36.53 -13.60
C GLU A 917 9.18 35.14 -13.65
N GLY A 918 8.73 34.20 -12.82
CA GLY A 918 9.29 32.85 -12.73
C GLY A 918 9.11 32.03 -14.03
N CYS A 919 7.96 32.18 -14.68
CA CYS A 919 7.65 31.50 -15.94
C CYS A 919 8.02 32.32 -17.19
N GLU A 920 8.59 33.52 -17.01
CA GLU A 920 8.96 34.46 -18.08
C GLU A 920 7.84 34.69 -19.10
N ILE A 921 6.66 35.04 -18.60
CA ILE A 921 5.49 35.36 -19.41
C ILE A 921 4.95 36.74 -19.01
N ASN A 922 4.50 37.52 -19.97
CA ASN A 922 3.74 38.74 -19.72
C ASN A 922 2.24 38.46 -19.84
N PRO A 923 1.51 38.30 -18.72
CA PRO A 923 0.10 37.94 -18.75
C PRO A 923 -0.79 39.03 -19.36
N ASP A 924 -0.32 40.28 -19.43
CA ASP A 924 -1.08 41.40 -19.99
C ASP A 924 -1.07 41.44 -21.53
N ASP A 925 -0.21 40.67 -22.19
CA ASP A 925 -0.09 40.66 -23.66
C ASP A 925 0.32 39.29 -24.24
N ILE A 926 -0.42 38.25 -23.83
CA ILE A 926 -0.17 36.84 -24.20
C ILE A 926 -0.16 36.64 -25.73
N TYR A 927 -1.01 37.36 -26.47
CA TYR A 927 -1.09 37.25 -27.93
C TYR A 927 0.15 37.85 -28.60
N ALA A 928 0.65 39.01 -28.15
CA ALA A 928 1.89 39.56 -28.70
C ALA A 928 3.10 38.69 -28.37
N GLU A 929 3.15 38.05 -27.19
CA GLU A 929 4.20 37.09 -26.86
C GLU A 929 4.17 35.85 -27.74
N TYR A 930 2.98 35.31 -28.03
CA TYR A 930 2.81 34.15 -28.92
C TYR A 930 3.34 34.43 -30.33
N PHE A 931 2.99 35.58 -30.91
CA PHE A 931 3.48 35.97 -32.24
C PHE A 931 4.95 36.40 -32.23
N SER A 932 5.42 37.03 -31.16
CA SER A 932 6.83 37.41 -30.98
C SER A 932 7.74 36.19 -30.82
N ALA A 933 7.33 35.18 -30.05
CA ALA A 933 8.08 33.94 -29.85
C ALA A 933 8.09 33.07 -31.12
N PHE A 934 6.95 32.97 -31.82
CA PHE A 934 6.91 32.34 -33.14
C PHE A 934 7.84 33.07 -34.13
N GLY A 935 7.78 34.41 -34.18
CA GLY A 935 8.62 35.24 -35.03
C GLY A 935 10.12 35.12 -34.70
N LYS A 936 10.49 35.17 -33.41
CA LYS A 936 11.88 34.95 -32.95
C LYS A 936 12.35 33.56 -33.28
N GLY A 937 11.56 32.52 -32.99
CA GLY A 937 11.88 31.13 -33.32
C GLY A 937 12.09 30.93 -34.82
N PHE A 938 11.21 31.51 -35.64
CA PHE A 938 11.31 31.49 -37.10
C PHE A 938 12.58 32.20 -37.61
N ILE A 939 12.89 33.39 -37.09
CA ILE A 939 14.09 34.16 -37.45
C ILE A 939 15.36 33.43 -37.03
N THR A 940 15.38 32.84 -35.83
CA THR A 940 16.54 32.11 -35.29
C THR A 940 16.79 30.84 -36.11
N GLY A 941 15.72 30.12 -36.45
CA GLY A 941 15.76 28.98 -37.37
C GLY A 941 16.24 29.35 -38.77
N ALA A 942 15.76 30.46 -39.33
CA ALA A 942 16.20 30.98 -40.63
C ALA A 942 17.67 31.46 -40.60
N MET A 943 18.15 31.98 -39.47
CA MET A 943 19.57 32.29 -39.29
C MET A 943 20.43 31.02 -39.15
N GLY A 944 19.92 29.97 -38.50
CA GLY A 944 20.53 28.64 -38.46
C GLY A 944 20.68 28.02 -39.85
N ASP A 945 19.64 28.13 -40.68
CA ASP A 945 19.69 27.73 -42.10
C ASP A 945 20.78 28.49 -42.85
N ARG A 946 20.88 29.81 -42.66
CA ARG A 946 21.90 30.66 -43.30
C ARG A 946 23.33 30.40 -42.81
N ALA A 947 23.52 30.12 -41.53
CA ALA A 947 24.82 29.76 -40.96
C ALA A 947 25.30 28.42 -41.54
N THR A 948 24.37 27.46 -41.69
CA THR A 948 24.64 26.15 -42.29
C THR A 948 24.98 26.29 -43.79
N ASP A 949 24.32 27.18 -44.52
CA ASP A 949 24.64 27.49 -45.91
C ASP A 949 25.96 28.26 -46.07
N ALA A 950 26.32 29.14 -45.12
CA ALA A 950 27.62 29.80 -45.09
C ALA A 950 28.77 28.80 -44.84
N VAL A 951 28.55 27.80 -43.99
CA VAL A 951 29.51 26.69 -43.75
C VAL A 951 29.64 25.79 -44.99
N LYS A 952 28.54 25.51 -45.71
CA LYS A 952 28.57 24.80 -47.00
C LYS A 952 29.29 25.59 -48.10
N GLY A 953 29.19 26.93 -48.10
CA GLY A 953 29.89 27.82 -49.04
C GLY A 953 31.42 27.81 -48.91
N ILE A 954 31.95 27.50 -47.72
CA ILE A 954 33.40 27.36 -47.48
C ILE A 954 33.95 26.05 -48.09
N ALA A 955 33.09 25.06 -48.39
CA ALA A 955 33.46 23.74 -48.91
C ALA A 955 33.44 23.60 -50.45
N GLY A 956 33.26 24.69 -51.21
CA GLY A 956 33.53 24.73 -52.65
C GLY A 956 32.29 24.89 -53.53
N GLY A 957 31.97 26.14 -53.86
CA GLY A 957 31.01 26.51 -54.90
C GLY A 957 30.95 28.03 -55.04
N THR A 958 31.05 28.54 -56.27
CA THR A 958 31.09 29.98 -56.57
C THR A 958 29.83 30.71 -56.11
N LEU A 959 30.01 31.77 -55.31
CA LEU A 959 28.96 32.70 -54.88
C LEU A 959 28.32 33.43 -56.08
N PRO A 960 26.98 33.38 -56.27
CA PRO A 960 26.26 34.41 -56.99
C PRO A 960 26.06 35.65 -56.08
N ALA A 961 25.92 36.81 -56.74
CA ALA A 961 26.06 38.16 -56.18
C ALA A 961 25.38 38.40 -54.82
N VAL A 962 26.19 38.91 -53.89
CA VAL A 962 25.76 39.52 -52.63
C VAL A 962 24.83 40.70 -52.96
N THR A 963 23.55 40.59 -52.55
CA THR A 963 22.70 41.77 -52.39
C THR A 963 22.71 42.08 -50.90
N GLU A 964 23.44 43.13 -50.53
CA GLU A 964 23.62 43.59 -49.16
C GLU A 964 22.28 44.14 -48.64
N ALA A 965 21.65 43.43 -47.70
CA ALA A 965 20.55 43.98 -46.90
C ALA A 965 21.13 44.49 -45.59
N LEU A 966 21.59 45.75 -45.59
CA LEU A 966 21.93 46.50 -44.39
C LEU A 966 20.61 46.93 -43.73
N VAL A 967 20.22 46.25 -42.66
CA VAL A 967 19.09 46.71 -41.82
C VAL A 967 19.65 47.67 -40.76
N ASN A 968 19.49 48.96 -41.04
CA ASN A 968 19.53 50.04 -40.06
C ASN A 968 18.10 50.27 -39.55
N THR A 969 17.94 50.39 -38.23
CA THR A 969 16.71 50.16 -37.46
C THR A 969 15.67 51.29 -37.49
N GLU A 970 15.59 52.16 -38.49
CA GLU A 970 14.72 53.35 -38.39
C GLU A 970 13.87 53.75 -39.62
N ALA A 971 13.78 52.96 -40.70
CA ALA A 971 12.80 53.25 -41.76
C ALA A 971 12.35 51.97 -42.48
N GLY A 972 11.02 51.80 -42.60
CA GLY A 972 10.35 50.55 -42.99
C GLY A 972 10.77 49.94 -44.33
N VAL A 973 10.56 48.63 -44.44
CA VAL A 973 10.84 47.83 -45.65
C VAL A 973 9.55 47.23 -46.21
N LEU A 974 9.37 47.40 -47.52
CA LEU A 974 8.43 46.70 -48.39
C LEU A 974 9.01 45.31 -48.74
N ILE A 975 8.30 44.22 -48.44
CA ILE A 975 8.68 42.87 -48.86
C ILE A 975 7.81 42.49 -50.06
N GLU A 976 8.40 42.39 -51.25
CA GLU A 976 7.73 41.81 -52.42
C GLU A 976 7.96 40.29 -52.42
N ILE A 977 6.90 39.53 -52.10
CA ILE A 977 6.90 38.07 -52.16
C ILE A 977 6.23 37.66 -53.48
N SER A 978 7.03 37.38 -54.51
CA SER A 978 6.55 36.79 -55.75
C SER A 978 6.72 35.26 -55.72
N GLY A 979 5.62 34.49 -55.75
CA GLY A 979 5.69 33.07 -56.10
C GLY A 979 4.76 32.08 -55.38
N ILE A 980 3.88 32.50 -54.46
CA ILE A 980 2.94 31.58 -53.79
C ILE A 980 1.51 32.00 -54.11
N GLY A 981 0.87 31.28 -55.02
CA GLY A 981 -0.53 31.44 -55.38
C GLY A 981 -1.43 30.47 -54.62
N ASP A 982 -1.43 30.53 -53.29
CA ASP A 982 -2.26 29.69 -52.41
C ASP A 982 -2.89 30.51 -51.27
N PRO A 983 -4.02 30.05 -50.69
CA PRO A 983 -4.84 30.82 -49.73
C PRO A 983 -4.11 31.29 -48.46
N ILE A 984 -2.99 30.67 -48.11
CA ILE A 984 -2.11 31.08 -47.00
C ILE A 984 -1.38 32.40 -47.32
N GLY A 985 -1.01 32.61 -48.59
CA GLY A 985 -0.38 33.85 -49.04
C GLY A 985 -1.32 35.05 -48.95
N ASP A 986 -2.62 34.85 -49.17
CA ASP A 986 -3.63 35.91 -49.04
C ASP A 986 -4.03 36.16 -47.57
N ALA A 987 -4.00 35.13 -46.71
CA ALA A 987 -4.20 35.30 -45.26
C ALA A 987 -3.07 36.13 -44.62
N ILE A 988 -1.81 35.89 -45.00
CA ILE A 988 -0.65 36.66 -44.52
C ILE A 988 -0.66 38.09 -45.09
N ARG A 989 -1.08 38.27 -46.34
CA ARG A 989 -1.18 39.61 -46.96
C ARG A 989 -2.25 40.48 -46.29
N ASN A 990 -3.36 39.87 -45.85
CA ASN A 990 -4.44 40.59 -45.16
C ASN A 990 -4.06 40.92 -43.71
N ALA A 991 -3.35 40.02 -43.01
CA ALA A 991 -2.90 40.25 -41.62
C ALA A 991 -1.77 41.30 -41.47
N VAL A 992 -1.09 41.67 -42.56
CA VAL A 992 -0.06 42.71 -42.58
C VAL A 992 -0.62 44.07 -43.00
N HIS A 993 -1.86 44.11 -43.53
CA HIS A 993 -2.50 45.34 -44.00
C HIS A 993 -3.54 45.94 -43.05
N ASP A 994 -4.10 45.13 -42.15
CA ASP A 994 -4.85 45.58 -40.95
C ASP A 994 -3.88 45.74 -39.77
#